data_AF-A0A1V3TN20-F1
#
_entry.id   AF-A0A1V3TN20-F1
#
_cell.length_a   1.000
_cell.length_b   1.000
_cell.length_c   1.000
_cell.angle_alpha   90.00
_cell.angle_beta   90.00
_cell.angle_gamma   90.00
#
_symmetry.space_group_name_H-M   'P 1'
#
loop_
_entity.id
_entity.type
_entity.pdbx_description
1 polymer ?
#
loop_
_entity_poly.entity_id
_entity_poly.type
_entity_poly.pdbx_seq_one_letter_code
_entity_poly.pdbx_strand_id
1 'polypeptide(L)'
;MNSQQGLELEFIDDNNLAGFRLQRLEILNWGTFHNKVWKVELNGKNGLLTGDIGSGKSTVVDAITTLLVPAQRIAYNKAAGAESKERDLRSYVLGYYKSERDSETGIIKPAQLRGNNSYSVILGVFYNEGYDQYISLAQVFWLKEQQAQPARFFVGAEQALTITEHFANFGSEITALRKQLRKFDLETFDTFPPYAAWFRRRFGIQNDQALELFHQTVSMKSVGNLTDFVRSHMLEPFEETKQRINHLLVHFDDLNRAYQAVLKAEDQVALLTPIIEQCEQYQQTAQQIEDLNHYIENLSPYFSELEVNLLETLLTELAQKWQLILENIAKLEQLKGEQAEQIDQIKWDIQQNGGNRLTELARQIKEREKIKAEREHKFTQYKHYIQQLDELVVNNSADFIAQKQKLHTKQQAIQHQSIEYSNLEVEENINLRQLTSEIESINKEITGLKQRESNIGETQIQIRSELCQALKLNEEKFPFVGELLQVRETEKDWEGATERLLHNFALSLIVPDEYYPQVSDWVNNNHLKGRIVYYRVAKNQPMLNNEIHPNSLLYKLEIKPNNPYYQWLENELYKRFDFVACDSAEQFRRESRAITQKGQIKDKSGRHEKDDRYRIDDRRRYVLGWSNKDKIATLVKTAKQLDTQLKQVQEKIIHYKTAQQKLKTDNELLIRLEAFHSFSEIDFEEVVKEIALLNQEYQQLRATSDVLKQLNQQLAELEQAFKQTEKEYIQLVEQKGRLEQTRLDAENRLKLTALFVEDSPVDEQTKVVLADYLANHLVKRSLTLDNCDTVKTKLREQFEQQIKEAQQGKIALFSKI
;
A
#
# COMPACT_ATOMS: atom_id res chain seq x y z
N MET A 1 -65.62 5.22 14.83
CA MET A 1 -66.76 6.17 14.90
C MET A 1 -66.14 7.54 15.07
N ASN A 2 -65.85 8.24 13.97
CA ASN A 2 -66.73 9.22 13.32
C ASN A 2 -67.18 10.34 14.26
N SER A 3 -66.42 11.43 14.23
CA SER A 3 -66.96 12.79 14.36
C SER A 3 -65.95 13.76 13.78
N GLN A 4 -66.00 13.92 12.45
CA GLN A 4 -65.66 15.19 11.80
C GLN A 4 -66.70 16.21 12.26
N GLN A 5 -66.26 17.36 12.77
CA GLN A 5 -67.07 18.57 12.76
C GLN A 5 -66.18 19.82 12.79
N GLY A 6 -66.37 20.65 11.77
CA GLY A 6 -66.22 22.11 11.89
C GLY A 6 -64.84 22.69 11.62
N LEU A 7 -64.48 22.83 10.33
CA LEU A 7 -63.69 23.99 9.92
C LEU A 7 -64.67 25.16 9.73
N GLU A 8 -64.80 26.00 10.75
CA GLU A 8 -65.18 27.40 10.56
C GLU A 8 -63.95 28.11 9.98
N LEU A 9 -64.03 28.53 8.72
CA LEU A 9 -63.12 29.51 8.14
C LEU A 9 -63.89 30.82 8.01
N GLU A 10 -63.81 31.65 9.05
CA GLU A 10 -64.00 33.09 8.90
C GLU A 10 -62.88 33.60 7.99
N PHE A 11 -63.29 34.20 6.87
CA PHE A 11 -62.41 34.89 5.93
C PHE A 11 -61.88 36.15 6.62
N ILE A 12 -60.56 36.22 6.82
CA ILE A 12 -59.87 37.49 6.99
C ILE A 12 -58.93 37.66 5.80
N ASP A 13 -59.13 38.82 5.17
CA ASP A 13 -58.55 39.34 3.95
C ASP A 13 -57.01 39.41 3.95
N ASP A 14 -56.45 39.47 2.74
CA ASP A 14 -55.04 39.60 2.37
C ASP A 14 -54.15 38.34 2.52
N ASN A 15 -54.41 37.37 1.64
CA ASN A 15 -53.57 36.20 1.32
C ASN A 15 -52.11 36.50 0.90
N ASN A 16 -51.65 37.76 0.91
CA ASN A 16 -50.25 38.11 0.65
C ASN A 16 -49.29 37.67 1.78
N LEU A 17 -49.81 37.42 2.99
CA LEU A 17 -49.03 37.02 4.16
C LEU A 17 -49.24 35.55 4.57
N ALA A 18 -49.92 34.73 3.77
CA ALA A 18 -50.12 33.32 4.07
C ALA A 18 -48.79 32.55 4.24
N GLY A 19 -48.75 31.65 5.24
CA GLY A 19 -47.59 30.81 5.57
C GLY A 19 -46.82 31.29 6.81
N PHE A 20 -45.91 30.46 7.33
CA PHE A 20 -45.10 30.83 8.49
C PHE A 20 -44.03 31.86 8.11
N ARG A 21 -44.17 33.09 8.61
CA ARG A 21 -43.24 34.19 8.35
C ARG A 21 -42.51 34.56 9.62
N LEU A 22 -41.22 34.86 9.52
CA LEU A 22 -40.43 35.32 10.66
C LEU A 22 -41.01 36.66 11.15
N GLN A 23 -41.70 36.64 12.28
CA GLN A 23 -42.30 37.83 12.88
C GLN A 23 -41.28 38.58 13.71
N ARG A 24 -40.47 37.83 14.47
CA ARG A 24 -39.45 38.39 15.34
C ARG A 24 -38.25 37.48 15.43
N LEU A 25 -37.07 38.07 15.38
CA LEU A 25 -35.82 37.41 15.72
C LEU A 25 -35.25 38.05 16.99
N GLU A 26 -35.05 37.25 18.03
CA GLU A 26 -34.36 37.66 19.23
C GLU A 26 -32.98 37.00 19.29
N ILE A 27 -31.98 37.80 19.61
CA ILE A 27 -30.58 37.38 19.66
C ILE A 27 -29.97 37.85 20.98
N LEU A 28 -29.43 36.91 21.75
CA LEU A 28 -28.64 37.17 22.93
C LEU A 28 -27.24 36.60 22.72
N ASN A 29 -26.22 37.43 22.95
CA ASN A 29 -24.82 37.01 22.94
C ASN A 29 -24.41 36.26 21.65
N TRP A 30 -24.61 36.87 20.47
CA TRP A 30 -24.23 36.28 19.18
C TRP A 30 -23.44 37.28 18.32
N GLY A 31 -22.29 36.85 17.79
CA GLY A 31 -21.32 37.72 17.11
C GLY A 31 -20.99 38.95 17.95
N THR A 32 -21.14 40.15 17.38
CA THR A 32 -20.89 41.42 18.08
C THR A 32 -22.03 41.86 19.03
N PHE A 33 -23.19 41.20 19.01
CA PHE A 33 -24.33 41.56 19.87
C PHE A 33 -24.15 41.00 21.29
N HIS A 34 -23.82 41.82 22.28
CA HIS A 34 -23.43 41.38 23.62
C HIS A 34 -24.31 41.95 24.74
N ASN A 35 -24.51 41.15 25.80
CA ASN A 35 -25.05 41.51 27.13
C ASN A 35 -26.47 42.11 27.17
N LYS A 36 -27.18 42.10 26.05
CA LYS A 36 -28.57 42.54 25.92
C LYS A 36 -29.28 41.62 24.92
N VAL A 37 -30.59 41.42 25.11
CA VAL A 37 -31.45 40.79 24.11
C VAL A 37 -31.75 41.81 23.01
N TRP A 38 -31.27 41.53 21.81
CA TRP A 38 -31.52 42.34 20.63
C TRP A 38 -32.70 41.74 19.86
N LYS A 39 -33.70 42.56 19.58
CA LYS A 39 -34.92 42.13 18.88
C LYS A 39 -34.96 42.79 17.51
N VAL A 40 -35.20 41.99 16.48
CA VAL A 40 -35.48 42.44 15.12
C VAL A 40 -36.93 42.05 14.83
N GLU A 41 -37.81 43.04 14.84
CA GLU A 41 -39.23 42.87 14.54
C GLU A 41 -39.45 43.06 13.04
N LEU A 42 -39.75 41.97 12.36
CA LEU A 42 -40.06 41.95 10.94
C LEU A 42 -41.57 41.96 10.69
N ASN A 43 -42.36 41.60 11.70
CA ASN A 43 -43.83 41.58 11.66
C ASN A 43 -44.37 40.79 10.45
N GLY A 44 -43.66 39.73 10.04
CA GLY A 44 -44.01 38.90 8.87
C GLY A 44 -43.74 39.57 7.51
N LYS A 45 -43.24 40.81 7.49
CA LYS A 45 -42.99 41.59 6.27
C LYS A 45 -41.54 41.49 5.81
N ASN A 46 -41.27 41.93 4.59
CA ASN A 46 -39.90 41.99 4.05
C ASN A 46 -39.09 43.06 4.79
N GLY A 47 -37.94 42.68 5.36
CA GLY A 47 -37.03 43.60 6.04
C GLY A 47 -35.77 43.86 5.22
N LEU A 48 -35.37 45.12 5.06
CA LEU A 48 -34.09 45.51 4.47
C LEU A 48 -33.10 45.87 5.58
N LEU A 49 -32.01 45.11 5.72
CA LEU A 49 -30.95 45.39 6.69
C LEU A 49 -29.88 46.29 6.04
N THR A 50 -29.86 47.58 6.39
CA THR A 50 -28.88 48.57 5.92
C THR A 50 -27.96 49.07 7.04
N GLY A 51 -26.79 49.61 6.69
CA GLY A 51 -25.83 50.20 7.65
C GLY A 51 -24.39 50.09 7.17
N ASP A 52 -23.43 50.58 7.95
CA ASP A 52 -22.00 50.55 7.59
C ASP A 52 -21.36 49.17 7.72
N ILE A 53 -20.21 48.95 7.07
CA ILE A 53 -19.44 47.70 7.20
C ILE A 53 -19.04 47.52 8.67
N GLY A 54 -19.33 46.34 9.23
CA GLY A 54 -19.10 46.05 10.66
C GLY A 54 -20.30 46.29 11.58
N SER A 55 -21.43 46.82 11.08
CA SER A 55 -22.64 47.09 11.89
C SER A 55 -23.45 45.85 12.33
N GLY A 56 -22.95 44.63 12.06
CA GLY A 56 -23.61 43.38 12.48
C GLY A 56 -24.69 42.84 11.55
N LYS A 57 -24.91 43.42 10.35
CA LYS A 57 -25.94 42.95 9.38
C LYS A 57 -25.80 41.47 9.03
N SER A 58 -24.62 41.06 8.57
CA SER A 58 -24.34 39.66 8.22
C SER A 58 -24.46 38.74 9.45
N THR A 59 -24.16 39.26 10.64
CA THR A 59 -24.32 38.51 11.90
C THR A 59 -25.78 38.15 12.20
N VAL A 60 -26.73 39.04 11.87
CA VAL A 60 -28.17 38.78 12.00
C VAL A 60 -28.63 37.74 10.97
N VAL A 61 -28.17 37.85 9.72
CA VAL A 61 -28.48 36.88 8.65
C VAL A 61 -27.91 35.49 8.97
N ASP A 62 -26.69 35.43 9.50
CA ASP A 62 -26.05 34.20 9.94
C ASP A 62 -26.78 33.57 11.14
N ALA A 63 -27.44 34.37 11.98
CA ALA A 63 -28.28 33.87 13.08
C ALA A 63 -29.51 33.12 12.55
N ILE A 64 -30.20 33.70 11.56
CA ILE A 64 -31.36 33.06 10.89
C ILE A 64 -30.92 31.79 10.16
N THR A 65 -29.77 31.83 9.47
CA THR A 65 -29.22 30.68 8.76
C THR A 65 -28.83 29.56 9.72
N THR A 66 -28.22 29.90 10.86
CA THR A 66 -27.88 28.94 11.93
C THR A 66 -29.11 28.30 12.52
N LEU A 67 -30.22 29.04 12.61
CA LEU A 67 -31.48 28.52 13.14
C LEU A 67 -32.07 27.42 12.26
N LEU A 68 -31.98 27.56 10.92
CA LEU A 68 -32.71 26.73 9.95
C LEU A 68 -31.84 25.69 9.21
N VAL A 69 -30.51 25.79 9.28
CA VAL A 69 -29.57 24.94 8.53
C VAL A 69 -28.54 24.31 9.50
N PRO A 70 -28.09 23.05 9.28
CA PRO A 70 -27.10 22.44 10.16
C PRO A 70 -25.78 23.21 10.15
N ALA A 71 -25.27 23.60 11.32
CA ALA A 71 -24.07 24.45 11.46
C ALA A 71 -22.79 23.95 10.76
N GLN A 72 -22.66 22.65 10.48
CA GLN A 72 -21.52 22.09 9.72
C GLN A 72 -21.55 22.45 8.22
N ARG A 73 -22.74 22.74 7.69
CA ARG A 73 -22.95 23.10 6.28
C ARG A 73 -22.86 24.61 6.06
N ILE A 74 -22.87 25.40 7.13
CA ILE A 74 -22.90 26.86 7.07
C ILE A 74 -21.48 27.41 6.92
N ALA A 75 -21.29 28.21 5.89
CA ALA A 75 -20.13 29.10 5.78
C ALA A 75 -20.51 30.47 6.37
N TYR A 76 -20.10 30.72 7.60
CA TYR A 76 -20.40 31.97 8.32
C TYR A 76 -19.80 33.19 7.64
N ASN A 77 -20.49 34.34 7.71
CA ASN A 77 -20.09 35.62 7.12
C ASN A 77 -20.02 35.66 5.57
N LYS A 78 -20.58 34.65 4.89
CA LYS A 78 -20.53 34.55 3.42
C LYS A 78 -21.35 35.64 2.72
N ALA A 79 -22.39 36.19 3.36
CA ALA A 79 -23.16 37.32 2.86
C ALA A 79 -22.33 38.63 2.74
N ALA A 80 -21.22 38.76 3.48
CA ALA A 80 -20.27 39.89 3.37
C ALA A 80 -19.16 39.67 2.32
N GLY A 81 -19.03 38.47 1.75
CA GLY A 81 -18.03 38.15 0.70
C GLY A 81 -16.69 37.58 1.19
N ALA A 82 -16.61 36.99 2.39
CA ALA A 82 -15.40 36.33 2.88
C ALA A 82 -15.15 34.95 2.22
N GLU A 83 -13.89 34.63 1.93
CA GLU A 83 -13.47 33.29 1.49
C GLU A 83 -13.54 32.28 2.64
N SER A 84 -13.74 30.99 2.33
CA SER A 84 -14.04 29.96 3.33
C SER A 84 -12.89 29.78 4.33
N LYS A 85 -13.04 30.33 5.55
CA LYS A 85 -12.43 29.99 6.86
C LYS A 85 -12.13 31.19 7.78
N GLU A 86 -12.68 32.39 7.53
CA GLU A 86 -12.41 33.52 8.45
C GLU A 86 -13.15 33.46 9.79
N ARG A 87 -14.34 32.82 9.86
CA ARG A 87 -15.15 32.75 11.09
C ARG A 87 -15.88 31.40 11.21
N ASP A 88 -15.95 30.88 12.43
CA ASP A 88 -16.63 29.63 12.78
C ASP A 88 -17.71 29.85 13.86
N LEU A 89 -18.52 28.82 14.16
CA LEU A 89 -19.57 28.92 15.18
C LEU A 89 -19.02 29.41 16.55
N ARG A 90 -17.81 28.98 16.92
CA ARG A 90 -17.14 29.39 18.15
C ARG A 90 -16.89 30.90 18.17
N SER A 91 -16.43 31.48 17.06
CA SER A 91 -16.19 32.93 16.94
C SER A 91 -17.45 33.78 17.14
N TYR A 92 -18.63 33.29 16.76
CA TYR A 92 -19.91 33.96 16.98
C TYR A 92 -20.39 33.85 18.43
N VAL A 93 -20.23 32.69 19.06
CA VAL A 93 -20.60 32.48 20.48
C VAL A 93 -19.68 33.28 21.42
N LEU A 94 -18.38 33.34 21.15
CA LEU A 94 -17.42 34.14 21.94
C LEU A 94 -17.41 35.63 21.57
N GLY A 95 -17.96 36.00 20.41
CA GLY A 95 -18.05 37.37 19.93
C GLY A 95 -16.70 37.97 19.58
N TYR A 96 -15.94 37.32 18.69
CA TYR A 96 -14.66 37.83 18.20
C TYR A 96 -14.89 39.06 17.32
N TYR A 97 -14.33 40.20 17.71
CA TYR A 97 -14.57 41.49 17.04
C TYR A 97 -13.29 42.23 16.61
N LYS A 98 -12.13 41.85 17.14
CA LYS A 98 -10.83 42.43 16.79
C LYS A 98 -9.72 41.40 17.01
N SER A 99 -8.67 41.44 16.21
CA SER A 99 -7.43 40.69 16.46
C SER A 99 -6.47 41.58 17.25
N GLU A 100 -6.20 41.23 18.51
CA GLU A 100 -5.26 41.97 19.34
C GLU A 100 -3.94 41.21 19.44
N ARG A 101 -2.85 41.96 19.27
CA ARG A 101 -1.51 41.42 19.40
C ARG A 101 -1.10 41.57 20.85
N ASP A 102 -0.99 40.44 21.52
CA ASP A 102 -0.60 40.37 22.93
C ASP A 102 0.79 41.01 23.08
N SER A 103 0.89 42.11 23.83
CA SER A 103 2.07 42.97 23.87
C SER A 103 3.29 42.32 24.53
N GLU A 104 3.08 41.26 25.34
CA GLU A 104 4.16 40.48 25.96
C GLU A 104 4.61 39.29 25.11
N THR A 105 3.71 38.63 24.38
CA THR A 105 4.01 37.37 23.65
C THR A 105 4.10 37.52 22.12
N GLY A 106 3.58 38.61 21.55
CA GLY A 106 3.57 38.89 20.11
C GLY A 106 2.59 38.06 19.28
N ILE A 107 1.85 37.15 19.93
CA ILE A 107 0.84 36.28 19.30
C ILE A 107 -0.45 37.07 19.08
N ILE A 108 -1.00 36.99 17.88
CA ILE A 108 -2.28 37.62 17.53
C ILE A 108 -3.40 36.73 18.07
N LYS A 109 -4.06 37.15 19.13
CA LYS A 109 -5.23 36.47 19.70
C LYS A 109 -6.50 37.26 19.38
N PRO A 110 -7.60 36.61 19.00
CA PRO A 110 -8.86 37.31 18.80
C PRO A 110 -9.37 37.84 20.15
N ALA A 111 -9.58 39.16 20.24
CA ALA A 111 -10.26 39.78 21.36
C ALA A 111 -11.73 39.33 21.37
N GLN A 112 -12.16 38.76 22.49
CA GLN A 112 -13.47 38.15 22.67
C GLN A 112 -14.34 39.00 23.61
N LEU A 113 -15.60 39.19 23.24
CA LEU A 113 -16.56 39.91 24.08
C LEU A 113 -17.04 39.08 25.26
N ARG A 114 -16.87 37.75 25.22
CA ARG A 114 -17.48 36.82 26.18
C ARG A 114 -16.49 35.75 26.63
N GLY A 115 -16.64 35.31 27.89
CA GLY A 115 -15.86 34.22 28.48
C GLY A 115 -16.65 32.92 28.63
N ASN A 116 -16.04 31.92 29.28
CA ASN A 116 -16.57 30.56 29.40
C ASN A 116 -17.88 30.43 30.20
N ASN A 117 -18.25 31.44 30.99
CA ASN A 117 -19.46 31.43 31.82
C ASN A 117 -20.67 32.14 31.17
N SER A 118 -20.65 32.30 29.83
CA SER A 118 -21.72 32.94 29.07
C SER A 118 -22.46 31.94 28.19
N TYR A 119 -23.73 32.24 27.91
CA TYR A 119 -24.55 31.49 26.97
C TYR A 119 -25.11 32.42 25.89
N SER A 120 -25.35 31.85 24.72
CA SER A 120 -25.92 32.52 23.55
C SER A 120 -27.26 31.90 23.21
N VAL A 121 -28.22 32.72 22.81
CA VAL A 121 -29.55 32.26 22.39
C VAL A 121 -29.93 32.96 21.10
N ILE A 122 -30.32 32.17 20.11
CA ILE A 122 -30.98 32.64 18.90
C ILE A 122 -32.41 32.12 18.97
N LEU A 123 -33.39 33.00 18.83
CA LEU A 123 -34.80 32.67 18.86
C LEU A 123 -35.51 33.33 17.68
N GLY A 124 -36.06 32.53 16.77
CA GLY A 124 -36.94 32.98 15.70
C GLY A 124 -38.38 32.62 16.03
N VAL A 125 -39.25 33.62 16.05
CA VAL A 125 -40.71 33.46 16.20
C VAL A 125 -41.33 33.64 14.84
N PHE A 126 -41.96 32.57 14.36
CA PHE A 126 -42.67 32.53 13.09
C PHE A 126 -44.16 32.56 13.37
N TYR A 127 -44.88 33.33 12.58
CA TYR A 127 -46.33 33.45 12.71
C TYR A 127 -46.97 33.25 11.35
N ASN A 128 -48.05 32.48 11.37
CA ASN A 128 -48.91 32.28 10.22
C ASN A 128 -50.25 32.96 10.53
N GLU A 129 -50.43 34.16 9.97
CA GLU A 129 -51.61 35.01 10.18
C GLU A 129 -52.90 34.31 9.72
N GLY A 130 -52.81 33.46 8.69
CA GLY A 130 -53.96 32.73 8.14
C GLY A 130 -54.50 31.60 9.02
N TYR A 131 -53.71 31.10 9.98
CA TYR A 131 -54.14 30.05 10.92
C TYR A 131 -53.99 30.46 12.39
N ASP A 132 -53.64 31.73 12.65
CA ASP A 132 -53.28 32.29 13.95
C ASP A 132 -52.31 31.38 14.75
N GLN A 133 -51.30 30.85 14.07
CA GLN A 133 -50.37 29.88 14.65
C GLN A 133 -48.98 30.46 14.81
N TYR A 134 -48.44 30.32 16.02
CA TYR A 134 -47.06 30.67 16.33
C TYR A 134 -46.18 29.42 16.36
N ILE A 135 -45.01 29.52 15.75
CA ILE A 135 -43.94 28.53 15.88
C ILE A 135 -42.68 29.25 16.29
N SER A 136 -42.18 28.92 17.48
CA SER A 136 -40.89 29.41 17.96
C SER A 136 -39.81 28.36 17.80
N LEU A 137 -38.70 28.79 17.24
CA LEU A 137 -37.51 28.00 17.01
C LEU A 137 -36.35 28.65 17.76
N ALA A 138 -35.67 27.91 18.63
CA ALA A 138 -34.51 28.44 19.35
C ALA A 138 -33.31 27.51 19.32
N GLN A 139 -32.12 28.10 19.42
CA GLN A 139 -30.85 27.42 19.66
C GLN A 139 -30.11 28.08 20.80
N VAL A 140 -29.69 27.28 21.77
CA VAL A 140 -28.93 27.72 22.94
C VAL A 140 -27.52 27.15 22.85
N PHE A 141 -26.51 28.02 23.01
CA PHE A 141 -25.10 27.67 22.96
C PHE A 141 -24.40 28.05 24.26
N TRP A 142 -23.45 27.23 24.71
CA TRP A 142 -22.57 27.54 25.84
C TRP A 142 -21.22 26.83 25.69
N LEU A 143 -20.25 27.25 26.48
CA LEU A 143 -18.91 26.64 26.48
C LEU A 143 -18.77 25.69 27.67
N LYS A 144 -18.09 24.57 27.43
CA LYS A 144 -17.63 23.64 28.47
C LYS A 144 -16.10 23.68 28.45
N GLU A 145 -15.46 23.78 29.62
CA GLU A 145 -14.00 23.99 29.75
C GLU A 145 -13.14 22.97 28.99
N GLN A 146 -13.68 21.78 28.68
CA GLN A 146 -12.98 20.69 27.98
C GLN A 146 -13.34 20.53 26.49
N GLN A 147 -14.16 21.42 25.89
CA GLN A 147 -14.62 21.25 24.49
C GLN A 147 -14.22 22.42 23.56
N ALA A 148 -13.68 22.06 22.39
CA ALA A 148 -13.25 23.00 21.36
C ALA A 148 -14.41 23.67 20.59
N GLN A 149 -15.57 23.04 20.48
CA GLN A 149 -16.78 23.63 19.88
C GLN A 149 -17.83 23.94 20.95
N PRO A 150 -18.61 25.04 20.84
CA PRO A 150 -19.69 25.31 21.77
C PRO A 150 -20.70 24.17 21.82
N ALA A 151 -21.05 23.75 23.03
CA ALA A 151 -22.15 22.82 23.24
C ALA A 151 -23.48 23.53 22.90
N ARG A 152 -24.45 22.78 22.37
CA ARG A 152 -25.74 23.33 21.95
C ARG A 152 -26.89 22.38 22.17
N PHE A 153 -28.09 22.95 22.25
CA PHE A 153 -29.35 22.21 22.08
C PHE A 153 -30.39 23.10 21.41
N PHE A 154 -31.42 22.47 20.87
CA PHE A 154 -32.46 23.09 20.06
C PHE A 154 -33.79 23.07 20.82
N VAL A 155 -34.64 24.05 20.56
CA VAL A 155 -35.97 24.15 21.16
C VAL A 155 -37.00 24.46 20.08
N GLY A 156 -38.12 23.73 20.10
CA GLY A 156 -39.29 23.95 19.26
C GLY A 156 -40.53 24.16 20.13
N ALA A 157 -41.38 25.10 19.77
CA ALA A 157 -42.65 25.34 20.44
C ALA A 157 -43.73 25.87 19.49
N GLU A 158 -44.97 25.46 19.68
CA GLU A 158 -46.15 25.93 18.93
C GLU A 158 -46.79 27.16 19.61
N GLN A 159 -45.96 28.03 20.19
CA GLN A 159 -46.35 29.28 20.85
C GLN A 159 -45.25 30.33 20.70
N ALA A 160 -45.58 31.61 20.89
CA ALA A 160 -44.62 32.70 20.84
C ALA A 160 -43.71 32.71 22.08
N LEU A 161 -42.40 32.59 21.89
CA LEU A 161 -41.42 32.66 22.98
C LEU A 161 -40.68 34.01 22.98
N THR A 162 -40.17 34.40 24.15
CA THR A 162 -39.22 35.51 24.33
C THR A 162 -37.98 35.02 25.09
N ILE A 163 -36.79 35.54 24.76
CA ILE A 163 -35.55 35.19 25.46
C ILE A 163 -35.62 35.64 26.93
N THR A 164 -36.23 36.80 27.19
CA THR A 164 -36.32 37.40 28.52
C THR A 164 -37.18 36.63 29.51
N GLU A 165 -38.23 35.94 29.05
CA GLU A 165 -39.12 35.18 29.94
C GLU A 165 -38.73 33.70 29.99
N HIS A 166 -38.35 33.11 28.85
CA HIS A 166 -38.21 31.65 28.72
C HIS A 166 -36.76 31.17 28.78
N PHE A 167 -35.80 32.03 28.45
CA PHE A 167 -34.38 31.68 28.36
C PHE A 167 -33.49 32.48 29.32
N ALA A 168 -34.08 33.21 30.28
CA ALA A 168 -33.39 33.98 31.30
C ALA A 168 -33.77 33.51 32.72
N ASN A 169 -33.04 34.00 33.73
CA ASN A 169 -33.30 33.79 35.17
C ASN A 169 -33.32 32.32 35.64
N PHE A 170 -32.57 31.43 34.99
CA PHE A 170 -32.46 30.01 35.33
C PHE A 170 -31.26 29.67 36.25
N GLY A 171 -30.50 30.67 36.72
CA GLY A 171 -29.27 30.50 37.51
C GLY A 171 -28.00 30.38 36.66
N SER A 172 -26.95 29.73 37.19
CA SER A 172 -25.64 29.57 36.52
C SER A 172 -25.50 28.29 35.69
N GLU A 173 -26.44 27.34 35.81
CA GLU A 173 -26.33 25.99 35.23
C GLU A 173 -27.31 25.76 34.06
N ILE A 174 -26.78 25.34 32.90
CA ILE A 174 -27.59 25.07 31.68
C ILE A 174 -28.59 23.91 31.88
N THR A 175 -28.33 22.99 32.82
CA THR A 175 -29.26 21.91 33.16
C THR A 175 -30.53 22.43 33.83
N ALA A 176 -30.46 23.54 34.56
CA ALA A 176 -31.63 24.20 35.14
C ALA A 176 -32.51 24.84 34.06
N LEU A 177 -31.89 25.43 33.02
CA LEU A 177 -32.61 25.95 31.86
C LEU A 177 -33.41 24.85 31.13
N ARG A 178 -32.81 23.67 30.88
CA ARG A 178 -33.54 22.55 30.26
C ARG A 178 -34.73 22.09 31.09
N LYS A 179 -34.61 22.06 32.43
CA LYS A 179 -35.72 21.73 33.32
C LYS A 179 -36.82 22.79 33.29
N GLN A 180 -36.45 24.08 33.23
CA GLN A 180 -37.40 25.19 33.13
C GLN A 180 -38.17 25.14 31.81
N LEU A 181 -37.50 24.92 30.68
CA LEU A 181 -38.15 24.83 29.35
C LEU A 181 -39.15 23.67 29.28
N ARG A 182 -38.86 22.52 29.90
CA ARG A 182 -39.81 21.40 30.00
C ARG A 182 -41.05 21.70 30.86
N LYS A 183 -40.94 22.58 31.85
CA LYS A 183 -42.10 23.03 32.64
C LYS A 183 -43.05 23.92 31.84
N PHE A 184 -42.54 24.61 30.83
CA PHE A 184 -43.31 25.40 29.87
C PHE A 184 -43.82 24.56 28.67
N ASP A 185 -43.75 23.23 28.77
CA ASP A 185 -44.15 22.27 27.73
C ASP A 185 -43.44 22.48 26.38
N LEU A 186 -42.18 22.93 26.42
CA LEU A 186 -41.37 23.18 25.23
C LEU A 186 -40.57 21.93 24.85
N GLU A 187 -40.53 21.60 23.56
CA GLU A 187 -39.77 20.45 23.06
C GLU A 187 -38.28 20.80 22.91
N THR A 188 -37.41 19.99 23.54
CA THR A 188 -35.94 20.17 23.48
C THR A 188 -35.28 19.03 22.73
N PHE A 189 -34.35 19.35 21.83
CA PHE A 189 -33.62 18.36 21.04
C PHE A 189 -32.10 18.52 21.23
N ASP A 190 -31.38 17.40 21.31
CA ASP A 190 -29.92 17.39 21.45
C ASP A 190 -29.19 17.49 20.10
N THR A 191 -29.84 17.13 18.99
CA THR A 191 -29.25 17.12 17.65
C THR A 191 -30.13 17.81 16.62
N PHE A 192 -29.52 18.26 15.52
CA PHE A 192 -30.21 19.04 14.47
C PHE A 192 -31.23 18.22 13.64
N PRO A 193 -30.98 16.96 13.23
CA PRO A 193 -31.95 16.21 12.42
C PRO A 193 -33.35 16.03 13.04
N PRO A 194 -33.53 15.62 14.32
CA PRO A 194 -34.86 15.51 14.91
C PRO A 194 -35.54 16.88 15.07
N TYR A 195 -34.76 17.93 15.38
CA TYR A 195 -35.24 19.31 15.40
C TYR A 195 -35.71 19.79 14.00
N ALA A 196 -34.97 19.44 12.94
CA ALA A 196 -35.31 19.79 11.57
C ALA A 196 -36.57 19.09 11.08
N ALA A 197 -36.70 17.80 11.35
CA ALA A 197 -37.94 17.06 11.05
C ALA A 197 -39.14 17.65 11.79
N TRP A 198 -38.95 18.07 13.05
CA TRP A 198 -39.99 18.66 13.88
C TRP A 198 -40.57 19.94 13.28
N PHE A 199 -39.72 20.92 12.92
CA PHE A 199 -40.21 22.19 12.39
C PHE A 199 -40.67 22.07 10.93
N ARG A 200 -40.04 21.22 10.11
CA ARG A 200 -40.43 21.04 8.70
C ARG A 200 -41.82 20.50 8.53
N ARG A 201 -42.21 19.53 9.37
CA ARG A 201 -43.58 18.98 9.37
C ARG A 201 -44.62 20.07 9.64
N ARG A 202 -44.27 21.07 10.45
CA ARG A 202 -45.17 22.15 10.87
C ARG A 202 -45.17 23.33 9.90
N PHE A 203 -44.03 23.61 9.27
CA PHE A 203 -43.92 24.58 8.18
C PHE A 203 -44.43 24.05 6.82
N GLY A 204 -44.84 22.78 6.73
CA GLY A 204 -45.30 22.18 5.47
C GLY A 204 -44.18 21.91 4.46
N ILE A 205 -42.91 21.83 4.90
CA ILE A 205 -41.75 21.63 4.04
C ILE A 205 -41.55 20.13 3.79
N GLN A 206 -42.03 19.63 2.64
CA GLN A 206 -42.02 18.20 2.32
C GLN A 206 -40.63 17.65 1.95
N ASN A 207 -39.75 18.46 1.36
CA ASN A 207 -38.45 18.01 0.82
C ASN A 207 -37.25 18.64 1.54
N ASP A 208 -36.20 17.86 1.83
CA ASP A 208 -34.93 18.30 2.45
C ASP A 208 -34.22 19.35 1.58
N GLN A 209 -34.41 19.27 0.25
CA GLN A 209 -33.82 20.19 -0.73
C GLN A 209 -34.28 21.64 -0.56
N ALA A 210 -35.46 21.89 0.02
CA ALA A 210 -35.95 23.25 0.26
C ALA A 210 -35.08 24.02 1.26
N LEU A 211 -34.49 23.34 2.27
CA LEU A 211 -33.56 23.96 3.21
C LEU A 211 -32.18 24.18 2.58
N GLU A 212 -31.78 23.33 1.63
CA GLU A 212 -30.54 23.50 0.86
C GLU A 212 -30.65 24.69 -0.11
N LEU A 213 -31.79 24.86 -0.76
CA LEU A 213 -32.15 26.06 -1.53
C LEU A 213 -32.04 27.34 -0.69
N PHE A 214 -32.62 27.35 0.52
CA PHE A 214 -32.55 28.49 1.42
C PHE A 214 -31.10 28.87 1.74
N HIS A 215 -30.25 27.90 2.09
CA HIS A 215 -28.82 28.13 2.35
C HIS A 215 -28.07 28.69 1.13
N GLN A 216 -28.37 28.20 -0.07
CA GLN A 216 -27.76 28.68 -1.31
C GLN A 216 -28.24 30.09 -1.68
N THR A 217 -29.51 30.41 -1.45
CA THR A 217 -30.12 31.72 -1.74
C THR A 217 -29.56 32.83 -0.84
N VAL A 218 -29.25 32.53 0.42
CA VAL A 218 -28.60 33.48 1.36
C VAL A 218 -27.20 33.91 0.88
N SER A 219 -26.58 33.16 -0.05
CA SER A 219 -25.22 33.38 -0.54
C SER A 219 -25.15 33.58 -2.06
N MET A 220 -25.97 34.47 -2.61
CA MET A 220 -26.07 34.80 -4.05
C MET A 220 -24.84 35.49 -4.70
N LYS A 221 -23.62 35.36 -4.15
CA LYS A 221 -22.42 36.02 -4.73
C LYS A 221 -21.74 35.23 -5.86
N SER A 222 -22.15 34.00 -6.15
CA SER A 222 -21.70 33.26 -7.34
C SER A 222 -22.72 32.19 -7.77
N VAL A 223 -23.79 32.58 -8.45
CA VAL A 223 -24.59 31.65 -9.27
C VAL A 223 -23.97 31.70 -10.65
N GLY A 224 -23.19 30.67 -11.03
CA GLY A 224 -22.55 30.62 -12.35
C GLY A 224 -23.56 30.53 -13.49
N ASN A 225 -24.64 29.76 -13.31
CA ASN A 225 -25.74 29.62 -14.27
C ASN A 225 -27.10 29.65 -13.56
N LEU A 226 -27.85 30.74 -13.74
CA LEU A 226 -29.15 30.96 -13.12
C LEU A 226 -30.20 29.93 -13.59
N THR A 227 -30.07 29.44 -14.82
CA THR A 227 -31.02 28.52 -15.46
C THR A 227 -30.94 27.12 -14.86
N ASP A 228 -29.72 26.62 -14.61
CA ASP A 228 -29.52 25.31 -14.00
C ASP A 228 -29.98 25.30 -12.55
N PHE A 229 -29.71 26.39 -11.81
CA PHE A 229 -30.17 26.56 -10.43
C PHE A 229 -31.71 26.54 -10.30
N VAL A 230 -32.43 27.20 -11.21
CA VAL A 230 -33.90 27.16 -11.22
C VAL A 230 -34.40 25.75 -11.57
N ARG A 231 -33.80 25.10 -12.58
CA ARG A 231 -34.22 23.76 -13.04
C ARG A 231 -33.95 22.64 -12.05
N SER A 232 -32.81 22.64 -11.38
CA SER A 232 -32.39 21.52 -10.52
C SER A 232 -32.91 21.64 -9.09
N HIS A 233 -33.27 22.85 -8.65
CA HIS A 233 -33.63 23.07 -7.25
C HIS A 233 -34.94 23.84 -7.02
N MET A 234 -35.42 24.71 -7.91
CA MET A 234 -36.65 25.51 -7.69
C MET A 234 -37.89 25.06 -8.49
N LEU A 235 -37.75 24.17 -9.47
CA LEU A 235 -38.90 23.63 -10.23
C LEU A 235 -39.26 22.23 -9.71
N GLU A 236 -40.29 22.15 -8.85
CA GLU A 236 -41.11 20.95 -8.74
C GLU A 236 -41.92 20.77 -10.06
N PRO A 237 -42.34 19.54 -10.43
CA PRO A 237 -42.98 19.28 -11.72
C PRO A 237 -44.33 20.04 -11.85
N PHE A 238 -44.47 20.86 -12.89
CA PHE A 238 -45.66 21.71 -13.11
C PHE A 238 -46.82 20.94 -13.77
N GLU A 239 -47.74 20.38 -12.96
CA GLU A 239 -48.90 19.63 -13.47
C GLU A 239 -50.24 20.43 -13.47
N GLU A 240 -50.52 21.30 -12.49
CA GLU A 240 -51.87 21.86 -12.33
C GLU A 240 -52.22 23.03 -13.28
N THR A 241 -51.28 23.90 -13.65
CA THR A 241 -51.61 25.08 -14.49
C THR A 241 -51.94 24.69 -15.95
N LYS A 242 -51.46 23.54 -16.42
CA LYS A 242 -51.88 22.92 -17.70
C LYS A 242 -53.37 22.59 -17.71
N GLN A 243 -53.94 22.16 -16.58
CA GLN A 243 -55.31 21.63 -16.53
C GLN A 243 -56.37 22.70 -16.80
N ARG A 244 -56.13 23.95 -16.38
CA ARG A 244 -57.11 25.03 -16.46
C ARG A 244 -57.17 25.71 -17.83
N ILE A 245 -56.04 25.80 -18.53
CA ILE A 245 -55.97 26.21 -19.95
C ILE A 245 -56.49 25.08 -20.86
N ASN A 246 -56.27 23.82 -20.48
CA ASN A 246 -56.85 22.67 -21.17
C ASN A 246 -58.38 22.73 -21.20
N HIS A 247 -59.07 23.05 -20.10
CA HIS A 247 -60.53 22.99 -20.07
C HIS A 247 -61.24 23.95 -21.05
N LEU A 248 -60.67 25.14 -21.29
CA LEU A 248 -61.23 26.16 -22.19
C LEU A 248 -60.84 25.92 -23.65
N LEU A 249 -59.66 25.36 -23.90
CA LEU A 249 -59.32 24.80 -25.21
C LEU A 249 -60.22 23.60 -25.52
N VAL A 250 -60.40 22.66 -24.59
CA VAL A 250 -61.15 21.40 -24.74
C VAL A 250 -62.52 21.60 -25.36
N HIS A 251 -63.28 22.63 -25.00
CA HIS A 251 -64.64 22.76 -25.52
C HIS A 251 -64.71 23.23 -26.99
N PHE A 252 -63.74 24.01 -27.46
CA PHE A 252 -63.58 24.37 -28.87
C PHE A 252 -62.82 23.26 -29.63
N ASP A 253 -61.87 22.64 -28.95
CA ASP A 253 -61.17 21.44 -29.40
C ASP A 253 -62.16 20.29 -29.58
N ASP A 254 -63.24 20.13 -28.82
CA ASP A 254 -64.16 18.99 -28.91
C ASP A 254 -65.01 19.02 -30.18
N LEU A 255 -65.40 20.21 -30.65
CA LEU A 255 -66.10 20.38 -31.94
C LEU A 255 -65.16 20.26 -33.14
N ASN A 256 -63.94 20.81 -33.04
CA ASN A 256 -62.91 20.60 -34.06
C ASN A 256 -62.39 19.14 -34.04
N ARG A 257 -62.37 18.48 -32.87
CA ARG A 257 -62.03 17.06 -32.67
C ARG A 257 -63.06 16.17 -33.29
N ALA A 258 -64.36 16.47 -33.23
CA ALA A 258 -65.33 15.59 -33.87
C ALA A 258 -65.11 15.53 -35.40
N TYR A 259 -64.84 16.68 -36.03
CA TYR A 259 -64.56 16.77 -37.47
C TYR A 259 -63.16 16.22 -37.84
N GLN A 260 -62.12 16.59 -37.07
CA GLN A 260 -60.78 16.02 -37.20
C GLN A 260 -60.75 14.53 -36.86
N ALA A 261 -61.61 14.00 -35.98
CA ALA A 261 -61.65 12.59 -35.61
C ALA A 261 -62.19 11.72 -36.75
N VAL A 262 -63.11 12.24 -37.57
CA VAL A 262 -63.59 11.51 -38.75
C VAL A 262 -62.50 11.46 -39.83
N LEU A 263 -61.87 12.60 -40.15
CA LEU A 263 -60.74 12.63 -41.10
C LEU A 263 -59.56 11.82 -40.58
N LYS A 264 -59.25 11.92 -39.29
CA LYS A 264 -58.23 11.11 -38.62
C LYS A 264 -58.59 9.64 -38.60
N ALA A 265 -59.86 9.25 -38.50
CA ALA A 265 -60.26 7.85 -38.56
C ALA A 265 -60.08 7.28 -39.98
N GLU A 266 -60.40 8.03 -41.04
CA GLU A 266 -60.12 7.62 -42.42
C GLU A 266 -58.61 7.52 -42.69
N ASP A 267 -57.81 8.52 -42.27
CA ASP A 267 -56.35 8.48 -42.35
C ASP A 267 -55.77 7.35 -41.47
N GLN A 268 -56.34 7.09 -40.29
CA GLN A 268 -55.92 6.00 -39.41
C GLN A 268 -56.18 4.65 -40.07
N VAL A 269 -57.34 4.44 -40.71
CA VAL A 269 -57.60 3.19 -41.44
C VAL A 269 -56.59 3.04 -42.59
N ALA A 270 -56.38 4.09 -43.40
CA ALA A 270 -55.41 4.05 -44.50
C ALA A 270 -53.97 3.78 -44.04
N LEU A 271 -53.56 4.31 -42.89
CA LEU A 271 -52.24 4.07 -42.28
C LEU A 271 -52.14 2.70 -41.58
N LEU A 272 -53.23 2.18 -41.01
CA LEU A 272 -53.26 0.91 -40.30
C LEU A 272 -53.39 -0.31 -41.22
N THR A 273 -53.99 -0.18 -42.41
CA THR A 273 -54.10 -1.29 -43.37
C THR A 273 -52.74 -1.94 -43.72
N PRO A 274 -51.69 -1.21 -44.13
CA PRO A 274 -50.38 -1.83 -44.40
C PRO A 274 -49.73 -2.41 -43.14
N ILE A 275 -50.05 -1.88 -41.94
CA ILE A 275 -49.58 -2.43 -40.66
C ILE A 275 -50.24 -3.79 -40.37
N ILE A 276 -51.52 -3.96 -40.70
CA ILE A 276 -52.23 -5.24 -40.53
C ILE A 276 -51.63 -6.30 -41.47
N GLU A 277 -51.42 -5.96 -42.75
CA GLU A 277 -50.78 -6.87 -43.71
C GLU A 277 -49.35 -7.26 -43.28
N GLN A 278 -48.58 -6.30 -42.76
CA GLN A 278 -47.25 -6.58 -42.21
C GLN A 278 -47.32 -7.38 -40.90
N CYS A 279 -48.35 -7.20 -40.07
CA CYS A 279 -48.60 -8.02 -38.89
C CYS A 279 -48.94 -9.48 -39.25
N GLU A 280 -49.73 -9.71 -40.30
CA GLU A 280 -50.02 -11.07 -40.80
C GLU A 280 -48.75 -11.74 -41.35
N GLN A 281 -47.94 -11.03 -42.12
CA GLN A 281 -46.63 -11.51 -42.58
C GLN A 281 -45.68 -11.77 -41.41
N TYR A 282 -45.71 -10.92 -40.37
CA TYR A 282 -44.95 -11.10 -39.14
C TYR A 282 -45.42 -12.35 -38.38
N GLN A 283 -46.73 -12.62 -38.30
CA GLN A 283 -47.28 -13.83 -37.68
C GLN A 283 -46.90 -15.10 -38.45
N GLN A 284 -46.99 -15.10 -39.79
CA GLN A 284 -46.55 -16.23 -40.61
C GLN A 284 -45.05 -16.49 -40.44
N THR A 285 -44.23 -15.44 -40.45
CA THR A 285 -42.78 -15.56 -40.22
C THR A 285 -42.49 -16.01 -38.78
N ALA A 286 -43.29 -15.60 -37.80
CA ALA A 286 -43.18 -16.06 -36.42
C ALA A 286 -43.52 -17.56 -36.29
N GLN A 287 -44.57 -18.03 -36.97
CA GLN A 287 -44.94 -19.45 -37.01
C GLN A 287 -43.85 -20.28 -37.70
N GLN A 288 -43.29 -19.81 -38.81
CA GLN A 288 -42.16 -20.48 -39.47
C GLN A 288 -40.94 -20.60 -38.56
N ILE A 289 -40.64 -19.57 -37.76
CA ILE A 289 -39.56 -19.63 -36.76
C ILE A 289 -39.91 -20.65 -35.66
N GLU A 290 -41.17 -20.72 -35.22
CA GLU A 290 -41.63 -21.70 -34.24
C GLU A 290 -41.50 -23.13 -34.76
N ASP A 291 -41.93 -23.40 -35.99
CA ASP A 291 -41.82 -24.71 -36.64
C ASP A 291 -40.33 -25.13 -36.83
N LEU A 292 -39.47 -24.20 -37.25
CA LEU A 292 -38.02 -24.47 -37.38
C LEU A 292 -37.36 -24.74 -36.02
N ASN A 293 -37.78 -24.04 -34.96
CA ASN A 293 -37.31 -24.35 -33.60
C ASN A 293 -37.80 -25.72 -33.15
N HIS A 294 -39.06 -26.06 -33.43
CA HIS A 294 -39.61 -27.39 -33.16
C HIS A 294 -38.82 -28.51 -33.86
N TYR A 295 -38.39 -28.28 -35.10
CA TYR A 295 -37.51 -29.22 -35.81
C TYR A 295 -36.11 -29.29 -35.20
N ILE A 296 -35.51 -28.17 -34.75
CA ILE A 296 -34.22 -28.19 -34.05
C ILE A 296 -34.31 -28.96 -32.73
N GLU A 297 -35.37 -28.78 -31.96
CA GLU A 297 -35.60 -29.50 -30.70
C GLU A 297 -35.72 -31.02 -30.93
N ASN A 298 -36.42 -31.43 -31.98
CA ASN A 298 -36.61 -32.84 -32.34
C ASN A 298 -35.49 -33.43 -33.21
N LEU A 299 -34.48 -32.64 -33.58
CA LEU A 299 -33.37 -33.08 -34.41
C LEU A 299 -32.47 -34.06 -33.65
N SER A 300 -32.23 -33.83 -32.35
CA SER A 300 -31.39 -34.73 -31.55
C SER A 300 -32.06 -36.10 -31.35
N PRO A 301 -33.34 -36.20 -30.92
CA PRO A 301 -33.99 -37.50 -30.78
C PRO A 301 -34.15 -38.26 -32.10
N TYR A 302 -34.40 -37.57 -33.22
CA TYR A 302 -34.47 -38.19 -34.55
C TYR A 302 -33.12 -38.81 -34.98
N PHE A 303 -32.01 -38.09 -34.81
CA PHE A 303 -30.69 -38.61 -35.12
C PHE A 303 -30.27 -39.76 -34.18
N SER A 304 -30.72 -39.73 -32.92
CA SER A 304 -30.50 -40.83 -31.98
C SER A 304 -31.20 -42.13 -32.42
N GLU A 305 -32.40 -42.06 -33.02
CA GLU A 305 -33.10 -43.23 -33.57
C GLU A 305 -32.35 -43.83 -34.79
N LEU A 306 -31.77 -42.98 -35.64
CA LEU A 306 -30.90 -43.44 -36.75
C LEU A 306 -29.58 -44.04 -36.24
N GLU A 307 -29.02 -43.46 -35.18
CA GLU A 307 -27.80 -43.91 -34.54
C GLU A 307 -27.96 -45.29 -33.87
N VAL A 308 -29.11 -45.56 -33.25
CA VAL A 308 -29.46 -46.89 -32.72
C VAL A 308 -29.36 -47.96 -33.81
N ASN A 309 -29.99 -47.74 -34.97
CA ASN A 309 -29.95 -48.68 -36.09
C ASN A 309 -28.52 -48.92 -36.64
N LEU A 310 -27.70 -47.86 -36.69
CA LEU A 310 -26.31 -47.96 -37.11
C LEU A 310 -25.42 -48.70 -36.09
N LEU A 311 -25.66 -48.50 -34.79
CA LEU A 311 -24.96 -49.19 -33.71
C LEU A 311 -25.31 -50.68 -33.67
N GLU A 312 -26.56 -51.05 -33.87
CA GLU A 312 -26.98 -52.46 -33.97
C GLU A 312 -26.31 -53.19 -35.14
N THR A 313 -26.20 -52.51 -36.29
CA THR A 313 -25.48 -53.04 -37.46
C THR A 313 -23.99 -53.24 -37.14
N LEU A 314 -23.35 -52.24 -36.52
CA LEU A 314 -21.94 -52.32 -36.11
C LEU A 314 -21.69 -53.47 -35.12
N LEU A 315 -22.56 -53.64 -34.11
CA LEU A 315 -22.42 -54.70 -33.11
C LEU A 315 -22.50 -56.09 -33.75
N THR A 316 -23.33 -56.25 -34.79
CA THR A 316 -23.42 -57.50 -35.55
C THR A 316 -22.12 -57.80 -36.31
N GLU A 317 -21.51 -56.79 -36.94
CA GLU A 317 -20.20 -56.94 -37.60
C GLU A 317 -19.05 -57.23 -36.62
N LEU A 318 -19.06 -56.55 -35.47
CA LEU A 318 -18.05 -56.76 -34.42
C LEU A 318 -18.13 -58.17 -33.84
N ALA A 319 -19.34 -58.73 -33.67
CA ALA A 319 -19.53 -60.10 -33.20
C ALA A 319 -18.92 -61.14 -34.16
N GLN A 320 -19.06 -60.95 -35.47
CA GLN A 320 -18.45 -61.83 -36.48
C GLN A 320 -16.91 -61.76 -36.45
N LYS A 321 -16.35 -60.54 -36.38
CA LYS A 321 -14.89 -60.34 -36.28
C LYS A 321 -14.33 -60.94 -34.99
N TRP A 322 -15.05 -60.81 -33.88
CA TRP A 322 -14.70 -61.38 -32.58
C TRP A 322 -14.55 -62.90 -32.63
N GLN A 323 -15.53 -63.58 -33.23
CA GLN A 323 -15.52 -65.04 -33.37
C GLN A 323 -14.31 -65.53 -34.17
N LEU A 324 -13.98 -64.87 -35.28
CA LEU A 324 -12.81 -65.20 -36.10
C LEU A 324 -11.48 -65.06 -35.33
N ILE A 325 -11.35 -64.03 -34.51
CA ILE A 325 -10.13 -63.81 -33.71
C ILE A 325 -10.02 -64.86 -32.60
N LEU A 326 -11.12 -65.25 -31.94
CA LEU A 326 -11.08 -66.32 -30.95
C LEU A 326 -10.59 -67.64 -31.54
N GLU A 327 -11.05 -68.01 -32.74
CA GLU A 327 -10.59 -69.22 -33.44
C GLU A 327 -9.08 -69.16 -33.77
N ASN A 328 -8.58 -67.99 -34.18
CA ASN A 328 -7.16 -67.82 -34.49
C ASN A 328 -6.28 -67.80 -33.23
N ILE A 329 -6.75 -67.22 -32.12
CA ILE A 329 -6.09 -67.29 -30.81
C ILE A 329 -5.96 -68.74 -30.36
N ALA A 330 -7.03 -69.53 -30.44
CA ALA A 330 -7.02 -70.94 -30.05
C ALA A 330 -6.00 -71.77 -30.87
N LYS A 331 -5.89 -71.51 -32.19
CA LYS A 331 -4.88 -72.15 -33.05
C LYS A 331 -3.44 -71.79 -32.64
N LEU A 332 -3.17 -70.51 -32.38
CA LEU A 332 -1.84 -70.08 -31.95
C LEU A 332 -1.50 -70.57 -30.54
N GLU A 333 -2.48 -70.67 -29.64
CA GLU A 333 -2.29 -71.21 -28.30
C GLU A 333 -1.90 -72.69 -28.34
N GLN A 334 -2.56 -73.49 -29.19
CA GLN A 334 -2.18 -74.87 -29.44
C GLN A 334 -0.74 -74.96 -30.00
N LEU A 335 -0.40 -74.14 -30.99
CA LEU A 335 0.95 -74.11 -31.58
C LEU A 335 2.03 -73.69 -30.56
N LYS A 336 1.73 -72.73 -29.67
CA LYS A 336 2.62 -72.36 -28.56
C LYS A 336 2.84 -73.54 -27.61
N GLY A 337 1.79 -74.30 -27.28
CA GLY A 337 1.90 -75.50 -26.45
C GLY A 337 2.85 -76.54 -27.05
N GLU A 338 2.65 -76.86 -28.34
CA GLU A 338 3.49 -77.81 -29.07
C GLU A 338 4.97 -77.36 -29.16
N GLN A 339 5.21 -76.06 -29.42
CA GLN A 339 6.56 -75.50 -29.46
C GLN A 339 7.22 -75.45 -28.07
N ALA A 340 6.48 -75.19 -26.99
CA ALA A 340 7.00 -75.19 -25.64
C ALA A 340 7.46 -76.59 -25.20
N GLU A 341 6.67 -77.63 -25.50
CA GLU A 341 7.06 -79.02 -25.23
C GLU A 341 8.34 -79.40 -25.97
N GLN A 342 8.50 -78.98 -27.23
CA GLN A 342 9.72 -79.21 -28.02
C GLN A 342 10.93 -78.46 -27.47
N ILE A 343 10.74 -77.22 -26.97
CA ILE A 343 11.79 -76.43 -26.31
C ILE A 343 12.27 -77.13 -25.03
N ASP A 344 11.34 -77.61 -24.21
CA ASP A 344 11.67 -78.30 -22.96
C ASP A 344 12.41 -79.62 -23.21
N GLN A 345 12.03 -80.35 -24.26
CA GLN A 345 12.74 -81.56 -24.69
C GLN A 345 14.18 -81.26 -25.13
N ILE A 346 14.41 -80.23 -25.97
CA ILE A 346 15.76 -79.84 -26.41
C ILE A 346 16.59 -79.29 -25.24
N LYS A 347 15.98 -78.55 -24.30
CA LYS A 347 16.65 -78.10 -23.07
C LYS A 347 17.07 -79.26 -22.19
N TRP A 348 16.25 -80.30 -22.08
CA TRP A 348 16.60 -81.53 -21.36
C TRP A 348 17.79 -82.23 -22.02
N ASP A 349 17.81 -82.32 -23.36
CA ASP A 349 18.95 -82.89 -24.12
C ASP A 349 20.24 -82.06 -23.97
N ILE A 350 20.15 -80.73 -23.84
CA ILE A 350 21.29 -79.84 -23.56
C ILE A 350 21.81 -80.01 -22.12
N GLN A 351 20.92 -80.19 -21.14
CA GLN A 351 21.30 -80.41 -19.75
C GLN A 351 22.09 -81.71 -19.57
N GLN A 352 21.70 -82.78 -20.27
CA GLN A 352 22.41 -84.06 -20.26
C GLN A 352 23.81 -83.99 -20.90
N ASN A 353 24.07 -83.01 -21.77
CA ASN A 353 25.32 -82.86 -22.52
C ASN A 353 26.26 -81.74 -22.00
N GLY A 354 26.05 -81.20 -20.79
CA GLY A 354 26.96 -80.25 -20.13
C GLY A 354 26.46 -78.79 -19.98
N GLY A 355 25.21 -78.50 -20.35
CA GLY A 355 24.63 -77.14 -20.31
C GLY A 355 24.51 -76.51 -18.91
N ASN A 356 24.38 -77.29 -17.84
CA ASN A 356 24.22 -76.77 -16.47
C ASN A 356 25.39 -75.89 -16.01
N ARG A 357 26.63 -76.20 -16.43
CA ARG A 357 27.80 -75.39 -16.07
C ARG A 357 27.84 -74.06 -16.82
N LEU A 358 27.41 -74.03 -18.08
CA LEU A 358 27.35 -72.80 -18.88
C LEU A 358 26.29 -71.82 -18.36
N THR A 359 25.12 -72.32 -17.95
CA THR A 359 24.05 -71.48 -17.38
C THR A 359 24.47 -70.85 -16.05
N GLU A 360 25.16 -71.61 -15.20
CA GLU A 360 25.66 -71.10 -13.92
C GLU A 360 26.76 -70.04 -14.10
N LEU A 361 27.68 -70.23 -15.05
CA LEU A 361 28.70 -69.22 -15.39
C LEU A 361 28.07 -67.92 -15.95
N ALA A 362 27.05 -68.02 -16.81
CA ALA A 362 26.35 -66.84 -17.35
C ALA A 362 25.64 -66.03 -16.24
N ARG A 363 25.04 -66.72 -15.26
CA ARG A 363 24.43 -66.09 -14.08
C ARG A 363 25.47 -65.35 -13.23
N GLN A 364 26.62 -65.98 -12.98
CA GLN A 364 27.71 -65.38 -12.20
C GLN A 364 28.31 -64.15 -12.89
N ILE A 365 28.48 -64.17 -14.22
CA ILE A 365 28.94 -63.02 -15.00
C ILE A 365 27.98 -61.85 -14.85
N LYS A 366 26.67 -62.08 -15.04
CA LYS A 366 25.64 -61.03 -14.94
C LYS A 366 25.59 -60.37 -13.55
N GLU A 367 25.71 -61.18 -12.49
CA GLU A 367 25.73 -60.65 -11.12
C GLU A 367 26.98 -59.79 -10.86
N ARG A 368 28.16 -60.24 -11.33
CA ARG A 368 29.40 -59.47 -11.19
C ARG A 368 29.40 -58.20 -12.04
N GLU A 369 28.79 -58.21 -13.23
CA GLU A 369 28.61 -57.01 -14.06
C GLU A 369 27.77 -55.94 -13.36
N LYS A 370 26.71 -56.34 -12.64
CA LYS A 370 25.90 -55.42 -11.84
C LYS A 370 26.74 -54.79 -10.72
N ILE A 371 27.50 -55.60 -9.97
CA ILE A 371 28.38 -55.12 -8.90
C ILE A 371 29.45 -54.17 -9.45
N LYS A 372 30.04 -54.48 -10.62
CA LYS A 372 31.00 -53.60 -11.31
C LYS A 372 30.38 -52.23 -11.59
N ALA A 373 29.19 -52.19 -12.20
CA ALA A 373 28.53 -50.93 -12.54
C ALA A 373 28.22 -50.06 -11.30
N GLU A 374 27.79 -50.69 -10.20
CA GLU A 374 27.55 -50.00 -8.94
C GLU A 374 28.84 -49.40 -8.34
N ARG A 375 29.94 -50.16 -8.32
CA ARG A 375 31.24 -49.69 -7.82
C ARG A 375 31.88 -48.63 -8.71
N GLU A 376 31.77 -48.76 -10.03
CA GLU A 376 32.28 -47.79 -11.01
C GLU A 376 31.57 -46.43 -10.90
N HIS A 377 30.26 -46.45 -10.66
CA HIS A 377 29.49 -45.23 -10.36
C HIS A 377 29.98 -44.58 -9.06
N LYS A 378 30.14 -45.35 -7.98
CA LYS A 378 30.66 -44.84 -6.71
C LYS A 378 32.09 -44.28 -6.84
N PHE A 379 32.96 -44.95 -7.60
CA PHE A 379 34.32 -44.48 -7.88
C PHE A 379 34.30 -43.14 -8.63
N THR A 380 33.40 -42.98 -9.60
CA THR A 380 33.24 -41.71 -10.34
C THR A 380 32.84 -40.57 -9.41
N GLN A 381 31.93 -40.81 -8.47
CA GLN A 381 31.51 -39.82 -7.46
C GLN A 381 32.65 -39.48 -6.50
N TYR A 382 33.35 -40.48 -5.98
CA TYR A 382 34.52 -40.28 -5.12
C TYR A 382 35.61 -39.47 -5.84
N LYS A 383 35.92 -39.82 -7.10
CA LYS A 383 36.88 -39.10 -7.95
C LYS A 383 36.48 -37.63 -8.14
N HIS A 384 35.20 -37.37 -8.38
CA HIS A 384 34.70 -36.01 -8.53
C HIS A 384 34.94 -35.15 -7.26
N TYR A 385 34.58 -35.69 -6.09
CA TYR A 385 34.73 -34.96 -4.83
C TYR A 385 36.19 -34.75 -4.43
N ILE A 386 37.06 -35.76 -4.63
CA ILE A 386 38.47 -35.66 -4.22
C ILE A 386 39.25 -34.68 -5.10
N GLN A 387 38.91 -34.61 -6.40
CA GLN A 387 39.53 -33.67 -7.34
C GLN A 387 39.12 -32.22 -7.06
N GLN A 388 37.88 -31.96 -6.61
CA GLN A 388 37.45 -30.62 -6.20
C GLN A 388 38.17 -30.09 -4.95
N LEU A 389 38.70 -31.00 -4.12
CA LEU A 389 39.52 -30.65 -2.96
C LEU A 389 41.03 -30.53 -3.29
N ASP A 390 41.39 -30.56 -4.57
CA ASP A 390 42.77 -30.59 -5.09
C ASP A 390 43.60 -31.77 -4.52
N GLU A 391 42.96 -32.91 -4.25
CA GLU A 391 43.60 -34.12 -3.73
C GLU A 391 43.71 -35.22 -4.81
N LEU A 392 44.68 -36.13 -4.65
CA LEU A 392 44.93 -37.22 -5.60
C LEU A 392 43.91 -38.36 -5.43
N VAL A 393 43.50 -38.98 -6.54
CA VAL A 393 42.65 -40.18 -6.53
C VAL A 393 43.50 -41.39 -6.14
N VAL A 394 43.08 -42.13 -5.12
CA VAL A 394 43.77 -43.35 -4.67
C VAL A 394 43.23 -44.60 -5.38
N ASN A 395 44.11 -45.58 -5.60
CA ASN A 395 43.80 -46.80 -6.36
C ASN A 395 44.02 -48.09 -5.54
N ASN A 396 44.27 -47.98 -4.23
CA ASN A 396 44.39 -49.14 -3.34
C ASN A 396 43.89 -48.82 -1.93
N SER A 397 43.67 -49.87 -1.13
CA SER A 397 43.11 -49.77 0.22
C SER A 397 44.04 -49.08 1.22
N ALA A 398 45.36 -49.27 1.12
CA ALA A 398 46.32 -48.63 2.03
C ALA A 398 46.33 -47.10 1.87
N ASP A 399 46.38 -46.64 0.62
CA ASP A 399 46.33 -45.22 0.28
C ASP A 399 44.98 -44.59 0.63
N PHE A 400 43.87 -45.33 0.46
CA PHE A 400 42.53 -44.86 0.84
C PHE A 400 42.42 -44.60 2.36
N ILE A 401 42.97 -45.50 3.19
CA ILE A 401 42.98 -45.32 4.65
C ILE A 401 43.83 -44.11 5.05
N ALA A 402 45.03 -43.98 4.47
CA ALA A 402 45.91 -42.84 4.71
C ALA A 402 45.27 -41.52 4.29
N GLN A 403 44.57 -41.51 3.15
CA GLN A 403 43.85 -40.34 2.67
C GLN A 403 42.67 -39.98 3.56
N LYS A 404 41.91 -40.96 4.08
CA LYS A 404 40.81 -40.69 5.02
C LYS A 404 41.30 -39.99 6.29
N GLN A 405 42.45 -40.41 6.83
CA GLN A 405 43.09 -39.73 7.95
C GLN A 405 43.50 -38.30 7.59
N LYS A 406 44.13 -38.10 6.43
CA LYS A 406 44.50 -36.76 5.93
C LYS A 406 43.30 -35.84 5.77
N LEU A 407 42.21 -36.33 5.19
CA LEU A 407 40.96 -35.58 4.98
C LEU A 407 40.30 -35.20 6.31
N HIS A 408 40.32 -36.10 7.30
CA HIS A 408 39.83 -35.79 8.65
C HIS A 408 40.65 -34.67 9.32
N THR A 409 41.98 -34.70 9.22
CA THR A 409 42.82 -33.58 9.72
C THR A 409 42.52 -32.27 8.97
N LYS A 410 42.32 -32.33 7.64
CA LYS A 410 41.95 -31.18 6.82
C LYS A 410 40.59 -30.60 7.24
N GLN A 411 39.62 -31.45 7.56
CA GLN A 411 38.29 -31.05 8.05
C GLN A 411 38.39 -30.30 9.38
N GLN A 412 39.17 -30.80 10.34
CA GLN A 412 39.40 -30.13 11.62
C GLN A 412 40.07 -28.75 11.43
N ALA A 413 41.07 -28.67 10.54
CA ALA A 413 41.73 -27.42 10.20
C ALA A 413 40.75 -26.40 9.56
N ILE A 414 39.90 -26.86 8.63
CA ILE A 414 38.88 -26.03 7.99
C ILE A 414 37.87 -25.49 9.01
N GLN A 415 37.41 -26.32 9.95
CA GLN A 415 36.50 -25.89 11.01
C GLN A 415 37.12 -24.81 11.89
N HIS A 416 38.37 -24.99 12.31
CA HIS A 416 39.10 -23.99 13.09
C HIS A 416 39.28 -22.68 12.31
N GLN A 417 39.73 -22.76 11.06
CA GLN A 417 39.95 -21.59 10.21
C GLN A 417 38.64 -20.85 9.90
N SER A 418 37.52 -21.57 9.76
CA SER A 418 36.20 -20.97 9.58
C SER A 418 35.77 -20.14 10.79
N ILE A 419 36.03 -20.64 12.01
CA ILE A 419 35.76 -19.91 13.25
C ILE A 419 36.65 -18.67 13.35
N GLU A 420 37.95 -18.81 13.04
CA GLU A 420 38.91 -17.71 13.05
C GLU A 420 38.50 -16.58 12.09
N TYR A 421 38.18 -16.91 10.83
CA TYR A 421 37.69 -15.90 9.89
C TYR A 421 36.34 -15.31 10.29
N SER A 422 35.48 -16.05 10.98
CA SER A 422 34.22 -15.49 11.51
C SER A 422 34.49 -14.45 12.59
N ASN A 423 35.44 -14.70 13.48
CA ASN A 423 35.81 -13.76 14.53
C ASN A 423 36.47 -12.50 13.92
N LEU A 424 37.40 -12.68 12.98
CA LEU A 424 38.04 -11.55 12.27
C LEU A 424 37.03 -10.72 11.46
N GLU A 425 36.04 -11.37 10.84
CA GLU A 425 34.96 -10.64 10.16
C GLU A 425 34.13 -9.81 11.16
N VAL A 426 33.81 -10.34 12.33
CA VAL A 426 33.08 -9.61 13.38
C VAL A 426 33.90 -8.41 13.88
N GLU A 427 35.19 -8.58 14.12
CA GLU A 427 36.10 -7.50 14.54
C GLU A 427 36.16 -6.38 13.50
N GLU A 428 36.36 -6.71 12.22
CA GLU A 428 36.40 -5.72 11.16
C GLU A 428 35.03 -5.05 10.92
N ASN A 429 33.91 -5.76 11.13
CA ASN A 429 32.58 -5.13 11.11
C ASN A 429 32.37 -4.12 12.25
N ILE A 430 32.94 -4.36 13.44
CA ILE A 430 32.92 -3.39 14.54
C ILE A 430 33.75 -2.16 14.15
N ASN A 431 34.95 -2.37 13.60
CA ASN A 431 35.83 -1.31 13.11
C ASN A 431 35.15 -0.47 12.02
N LEU A 432 34.47 -1.11 11.08
CA LEU A 432 33.69 -0.45 10.03
C LEU A 432 32.64 0.51 10.62
N ARG A 433 31.89 0.08 11.64
CA ARG A 433 30.88 0.91 12.30
C ARG A 433 31.51 2.11 13.00
N GLN A 434 32.64 1.92 13.68
CA GLN A 434 33.37 3.00 14.35
C GLN A 434 33.86 4.05 13.34
N LEU A 435 34.58 3.62 12.30
CA LEU A 435 35.08 4.52 11.25
C LEU A 435 33.94 5.27 10.54
N THR A 436 32.84 4.60 10.24
CA THR A 436 31.67 5.24 9.62
C THR A 436 31.09 6.33 10.52
N SER A 437 30.92 6.05 11.82
CA SER A 437 30.42 7.03 12.79
C SER A 437 31.37 8.23 12.94
N GLU A 438 32.68 8.01 12.95
CA GLU A 438 33.68 9.08 13.00
C GLU A 438 33.65 9.96 11.75
N ILE A 439 33.58 9.35 10.56
CA ILE A 439 33.46 10.07 9.28
C ILE A 439 32.17 10.90 9.25
N GLU A 440 31.04 10.35 9.68
CA GLU A 440 29.78 11.08 9.76
C GLU A 440 29.88 12.28 10.71
N SER A 441 30.48 12.10 11.88
CA SER A 441 30.69 13.17 12.87
C SER A 441 31.55 14.30 12.28
N ILE A 442 32.68 13.97 11.66
CA ILE A 442 33.57 14.96 11.02
C ILE A 442 32.87 15.67 9.85
N ASN A 443 32.11 14.95 9.03
CA ASN A 443 31.38 15.55 7.91
C ASN A 443 30.26 16.50 8.38
N LYS A 444 29.57 16.16 9.48
CA LYS A 444 28.62 17.07 10.15
C LYS A 444 29.34 18.34 10.63
N GLU A 445 30.48 18.20 11.31
CA GLU A 445 31.27 19.34 11.76
C GLU A 445 31.75 20.22 10.59
N ILE A 446 32.26 19.63 9.51
CA ILE A 446 32.65 20.35 8.29
C ILE A 446 31.46 21.13 7.71
N THR A 447 30.28 20.52 7.67
CA THR A 447 29.07 21.16 7.12
C THR A 447 28.64 22.34 7.99
N GLY A 448 28.64 22.18 9.32
CA GLY A 448 28.33 23.25 10.25
C GLY A 448 29.36 24.39 10.22
N LEU A 449 30.65 24.08 10.08
CA LEU A 449 31.70 25.10 9.94
C LEU A 449 31.58 25.88 8.63
N LYS A 450 31.18 25.26 7.51
CA LYS A 450 30.99 25.97 6.23
C LYS A 450 29.91 27.04 6.25
N GLN A 451 28.99 27.01 7.20
CA GLN A 451 27.90 27.98 7.34
C GLN A 451 28.28 29.22 8.16
N ARG A 452 29.46 29.24 8.78
CA ARG A 452 29.92 30.32 9.67
C ARG A 452 31.41 30.62 9.46
N GLU A 453 31.89 31.73 10.01
CA GLU A 453 33.33 32.06 9.98
C GLU A 453 34.08 31.66 11.27
N SER A 454 33.33 31.32 12.32
CA SER A 454 33.84 31.04 13.66
C SER A 454 34.43 29.63 13.83
N ASN A 455 35.54 29.52 14.58
CA ASN A 455 36.16 28.26 14.99
C ASN A 455 35.47 27.59 16.18
N ILE A 456 34.54 28.30 16.84
CA ILE A 456 33.77 27.82 17.97
C ILE A 456 32.92 26.61 17.56
N GLY A 457 32.80 25.62 18.45
CA GLY A 457 32.03 24.40 18.20
C GLY A 457 30.53 24.65 18.04
N GLU A 458 29.84 23.74 17.34
CA GLU A 458 28.43 23.91 16.99
C GLU A 458 27.51 24.02 18.21
N THR A 459 27.76 23.23 19.27
CA THR A 459 26.98 23.31 20.51
C THR A 459 26.97 24.72 21.11
N GLN A 460 28.11 25.43 21.09
CA GLN A 460 28.19 26.78 21.66
C GLN A 460 27.52 27.82 20.76
N ILE A 461 27.71 27.69 19.45
CA ILE A 461 27.02 28.55 18.47
C ILE A 461 25.51 28.37 18.56
N GLN A 462 25.03 27.14 18.73
CA GLN A 462 23.62 26.84 18.90
C GLN A 462 23.04 27.51 20.16
N ILE A 463 23.76 27.45 21.30
CA ILE A 463 23.33 28.14 22.52
C ILE A 463 23.23 29.65 22.29
N ARG A 464 24.23 30.26 21.61
CA ARG A 464 24.18 31.70 21.28
C ARG A 464 22.99 32.02 20.36
N SER A 465 22.76 31.20 19.35
CA SER A 465 21.67 31.41 18.38
C SER A 465 20.30 31.28 19.03
N GLU A 466 20.08 30.25 19.86
CA GLU A 466 18.85 30.06 20.62
C GLU A 466 18.58 31.22 21.59
N LEU A 467 19.62 31.69 22.29
CA LEU A 467 19.55 32.85 23.17
C LEU A 467 19.14 34.11 22.40
N CYS A 468 19.84 34.41 21.30
CA CYS A 468 19.60 35.61 20.51
C CYS A 468 18.22 35.56 19.83
N GLN A 469 17.79 34.38 19.35
CA GLN A 469 16.48 34.19 18.74
C GLN A 469 15.35 34.37 19.76
N ALA A 470 15.47 33.77 20.95
CA ALA A 470 14.47 33.87 22.00
C ALA A 470 14.30 35.31 22.50
N LEU A 471 15.40 36.07 22.60
CA LEU A 471 15.40 37.46 23.05
C LEU A 471 15.25 38.49 21.91
N LYS A 472 15.21 38.03 20.64
CA LYS A 472 15.17 38.87 19.42
C LYS A 472 16.33 39.87 19.35
N LEU A 473 17.53 39.41 19.69
CA LEU A 473 18.77 40.19 19.68
C LEU A 473 19.66 39.81 18.48
N ASN A 474 20.54 40.71 18.06
CA ASN A 474 21.52 40.43 17.00
C ASN A 474 22.73 39.67 17.58
N GLU A 475 23.05 38.50 17.00
CA GLU A 475 24.17 37.64 17.41
C GLU A 475 25.53 38.36 17.39
N GLU A 476 25.75 39.32 16.48
CA GLU A 476 27.02 40.05 16.37
C GLU A 476 27.37 40.86 17.63
N LYS A 477 26.37 41.21 18.45
CA LYS A 477 26.57 41.90 19.73
C LYS A 477 27.05 40.96 20.85
N PHE A 478 27.04 39.65 20.62
CA PHE A 478 27.41 38.63 21.60
C PHE A 478 28.52 37.72 21.05
N PRO A 479 29.70 38.27 20.69
CA PRO A 479 30.79 37.44 20.21
C PRO A 479 31.33 36.54 21.33
N PHE A 480 31.81 35.36 20.96
CA PHE A 480 32.70 34.58 21.82
C PHE A 480 34.09 35.21 21.80
N VAL A 481 34.81 35.14 22.91
CA VAL A 481 36.18 35.70 23.01
C VAL A 481 37.11 35.11 21.92
N GLY A 482 36.97 33.82 21.61
CA GLY A 482 37.78 33.15 20.59
C GLY A 482 37.58 33.70 19.17
N GLU A 483 36.42 34.31 18.89
CA GLU A 483 36.15 34.98 17.61
C GLU A 483 36.86 36.33 17.49
N LEU A 484 37.31 36.89 18.62
CA LEU A 484 38.00 38.17 18.70
C LEU A 484 39.52 38.02 18.90
N LEU A 485 40.01 36.82 19.17
CA LEU A 485 41.43 36.55 19.42
C LEU A 485 42.01 35.63 18.36
N GLN A 486 43.23 35.90 17.93
CA GLN A 486 44.03 34.98 17.14
C GLN A 486 45.49 35.00 17.58
N VAL A 487 46.23 33.95 17.24
CA VAL A 487 47.68 33.92 17.40
C VAL A 487 48.31 34.60 16.20
N ARG A 488 49.38 35.37 16.43
CA ARG A 488 50.11 36.05 15.35
C ARG A 488 50.66 35.04 14.36
N GLU A 489 50.59 35.38 13.08
CA GLU A 489 51.07 34.50 11.99
C GLU A 489 52.56 34.13 12.15
N THR A 490 53.38 35.04 12.68
CA THR A 490 54.81 34.83 12.96
C THR A 490 55.08 33.95 14.17
N GLU A 491 54.07 33.65 14.99
CA GLU A 491 54.19 32.96 16.28
C GLU A 491 53.40 31.63 16.30
N LYS A 492 53.17 31.03 15.13
CA LYS A 492 52.43 29.75 14.98
C LYS A 492 52.97 28.59 15.82
N ASP A 493 54.26 28.60 16.10
CA ASP A 493 54.91 27.63 16.99
C ASP A 493 54.33 27.61 18.41
N TRP A 494 53.68 28.71 18.83
CA TRP A 494 53.00 28.86 20.12
C TRP A 494 51.48 28.66 20.04
N GLU A 495 50.93 28.38 18.86
CA GLU A 495 49.48 28.29 18.62
C GLU A 495 48.82 27.28 19.54
N GLY A 496 49.32 26.05 19.59
CA GLY A 496 48.75 24.98 20.43
C GLY A 496 48.85 25.23 21.94
N ALA A 497 49.93 25.85 22.41
CA ALA A 497 50.08 26.22 23.82
C ALA A 497 49.10 27.35 24.20
N THR A 498 48.92 28.30 23.30
CA THR A 498 48.02 29.45 23.46
C THR A 498 46.56 29.00 23.44
N GLU A 499 46.18 28.16 22.47
CA GLU A 499 44.88 27.51 22.40
C GLU A 499 44.55 26.78 23.69
N ARG A 500 45.49 25.98 24.21
CA ARG A 500 45.28 25.23 25.46
C ARG A 500 45.07 26.14 26.67
N LEU A 501 45.86 27.20 26.80
CA LEU A 501 45.74 28.16 27.91
C LEU A 501 44.43 28.95 27.84
N LEU A 502 44.05 29.42 26.64
CA LEU A 502 42.91 30.30 26.44
C LEU A 502 41.61 29.55 26.16
N HIS A 503 41.62 28.24 25.92
CA HIS A 503 40.47 27.47 25.44
C HIS A 503 39.15 27.80 26.17
N ASN A 504 39.15 27.70 27.49
CA ASN A 504 37.95 27.96 28.29
C ASN A 504 37.52 29.43 28.25
N PHE A 505 38.48 30.36 28.15
CA PHE A 505 38.19 31.78 28.05
C PHE A 505 37.67 32.13 26.65
N ALA A 506 38.24 31.55 25.60
CA ALA A 506 37.82 31.69 24.22
C ALA A 506 36.36 31.27 23.99
N LEU A 507 35.90 30.22 24.69
CA LEU A 507 34.51 29.77 24.67
C LEU A 507 33.54 30.63 25.50
N SER A 508 34.01 31.72 26.12
CA SER A 508 33.15 32.59 26.93
C SER A 508 32.46 33.64 26.05
N LEU A 509 31.15 33.80 26.24
CA LEU A 509 30.30 34.75 25.52
C LEU A 509 30.43 36.15 26.14
N ILE A 510 30.60 37.18 25.31
CA ILE A 510 30.54 38.57 25.77
C ILE A 510 29.08 39.03 25.81
N VAL A 511 28.66 39.61 26.94
CA VAL A 511 27.29 40.11 27.14
C VAL A 511 27.35 41.60 27.53
N PRO A 512 26.86 42.51 26.68
CA PRO A 512 26.76 43.93 27.01
C PRO A 512 25.89 44.18 28.24
N ASP A 513 26.25 45.20 29.03
CA ASP A 513 25.51 45.58 30.24
C ASP A 513 24.01 45.75 30.01
N GLU A 514 23.65 46.37 28.89
CA GLU A 514 22.28 46.65 28.46
C GLU A 514 21.41 45.39 28.41
N TYR A 515 21.98 44.25 28.00
CA TYR A 515 21.24 43.00 27.78
C TYR A 515 21.45 41.99 28.92
N TYR A 516 22.31 42.28 29.89
CA TYR A 516 22.67 41.34 30.96
C TYR A 516 21.45 40.79 31.74
N PRO A 517 20.46 41.59 32.17
CA PRO A 517 19.31 41.06 32.90
C PRO A 517 18.55 40.01 32.09
N GLN A 518 18.23 40.30 30.83
CA GLN A 518 17.50 39.40 29.93
C GLN A 518 18.27 38.11 29.65
N VAL A 519 19.57 38.21 29.42
CA VAL A 519 20.45 37.06 29.18
C VAL A 519 20.56 36.17 30.42
N SER A 520 20.74 36.76 31.59
CA SER A 520 20.82 36.02 32.85
C SER A 520 19.53 35.25 33.14
N ASP A 521 18.38 35.91 32.97
CA ASP A 521 17.07 35.28 33.18
C ASP A 521 16.82 34.15 32.19
N TRP A 522 17.16 34.37 30.91
CA TRP A 522 17.03 33.34 29.89
C TRP A 522 17.90 32.11 30.19
N VAL A 523 19.18 32.31 30.54
CA VAL A 523 20.09 31.21 30.89
C VAL A 523 19.58 30.41 32.09
N ASN A 524 19.01 31.09 33.11
CA ASN A 524 18.48 30.42 34.30
C ASN A 524 17.22 29.59 34.00
N ASN A 525 16.37 30.05 33.07
CA ASN A 525 15.07 29.45 32.80
C ASN A 525 15.08 28.40 31.68
N ASN A 526 16.23 28.18 31.01
CA ASN A 526 16.32 27.28 29.86
C ASN A 526 17.36 26.17 30.07
N HIS A 527 17.05 24.95 29.62
CA HIS A 527 18.01 23.85 29.63
C HIS A 527 18.88 23.88 28.36
N LEU A 528 20.11 24.38 28.50
CA LEU A 528 21.01 24.70 27.38
C LEU A 528 21.60 23.48 26.63
N LYS A 529 21.46 22.26 27.16
CA LYS A 529 22.09 21.03 26.62
C LYS A 529 23.60 21.17 26.35
N GLY A 530 24.25 22.05 27.12
CA GLY A 530 25.66 22.38 27.00
C GLY A 530 26.09 23.31 28.13
N ARG A 531 27.36 23.74 28.10
CA ARG A 531 27.95 24.62 29.11
C ARG A 531 28.25 25.98 28.47
N ILE A 532 27.62 27.05 28.95
CA ILE A 532 28.00 28.41 28.59
C ILE A 532 28.67 29.12 29.77
N VAL A 533 29.69 29.93 29.46
CA VAL A 533 30.26 30.91 30.38
C VAL A 533 30.08 32.26 29.69
N TYR A 534 29.63 33.28 30.41
CA TYR A 534 29.48 34.60 29.83
C TYR A 534 30.01 35.70 30.74
N TYR A 535 30.51 36.78 30.15
CA TYR A 535 31.05 37.93 30.84
C TYR A 535 30.18 39.16 30.59
N ARG A 536 29.68 39.74 31.67
CA ARG A 536 29.01 41.04 31.66
C ARG A 536 30.04 42.16 31.43
N VAL A 537 29.83 42.98 30.41
CA VAL A 537 30.74 44.10 30.07
C VAL A 537 30.05 45.44 30.30
N ALA A 538 30.35 46.06 31.45
CA ALA A 538 29.79 47.33 31.90
C ALA A 538 30.65 48.56 31.55
N LYS A 539 31.98 48.38 31.48
CA LYS A 539 32.94 49.47 31.23
C LYS A 539 33.99 48.99 30.24
N ASN A 540 34.09 49.69 29.11
CA ASN A 540 35.09 49.46 28.07
C ASN A 540 36.08 50.63 28.02
N GLN A 541 36.74 50.89 29.16
CA GLN A 541 37.70 51.99 29.31
C GLN A 541 39.13 51.43 29.39
N PRO A 542 40.13 52.17 28.89
CA PRO A 542 41.53 51.77 29.03
C PRO A 542 41.93 51.74 30.50
N MET A 543 42.69 50.72 30.93
CA MET A 543 43.34 50.74 32.24
C MET A 543 44.57 51.64 32.22
N LEU A 544 44.77 52.40 33.30
CA LEU A 544 45.99 53.18 33.53
C LEU A 544 47.04 52.26 34.19
N ASN A 545 48.17 52.07 33.50
CA ASN A 545 49.36 51.31 33.92
C ASN A 545 49.18 49.81 34.18
N ASN A 546 49.37 49.00 33.12
CA ASN A 546 49.72 47.59 33.26
C ASN A 546 51.13 47.37 32.70
N GLU A 547 52.12 47.18 33.58
CA GLU A 547 53.40 46.61 33.19
C GLU A 547 53.21 45.10 32.99
N ILE A 548 53.27 44.64 31.74
CA ILE A 548 53.26 43.21 31.40
C ILE A 548 54.69 42.69 31.29
N HIS A 549 54.88 41.41 31.60
CA HIS A 549 56.19 40.80 31.55
C HIS A 549 56.80 40.87 30.12
N PRO A 550 58.11 41.18 29.94
CA PRO A 550 58.72 41.32 28.60
C PRO A 550 58.56 40.08 27.69
N ASN A 551 58.59 38.89 28.30
CA ASN A 551 58.40 37.61 27.59
C ASN A 551 56.98 37.04 27.74
N SER A 552 55.97 37.91 27.87
CA SER A 552 54.58 37.47 28.02
C SER A 552 54.06 36.77 26.76
N LEU A 553 53.28 35.70 26.94
CA LEU A 553 52.54 35.03 25.87
C LEU A 553 51.60 36.01 25.14
N LEU A 554 51.14 37.06 25.84
CA LEU A 554 50.20 38.04 25.28
C LEU A 554 50.74 38.78 24.05
N TYR A 555 52.06 38.94 23.92
CA TYR A 555 52.67 39.53 22.72
C TYR A 555 52.54 38.64 21.48
N LYS A 556 52.22 37.36 21.64
CA LYS A 556 52.01 36.40 20.55
C LYS A 556 50.55 36.36 20.08
N LEU A 557 49.67 37.16 20.69
CA LEU A 557 48.26 37.28 20.35
C LEU A 557 47.96 38.56 19.55
N GLU A 558 46.84 38.53 18.84
CA GLU A 558 46.19 39.66 18.20
C GLU A 558 44.73 39.70 18.59
N ILE A 559 44.27 40.88 18.97
CA ILE A 559 42.85 41.19 19.19
C ILE A 559 42.30 41.76 17.88
N LYS A 560 41.14 41.28 17.44
CA LYS A 560 40.46 41.74 16.22
C LYS A 560 40.31 43.27 16.24
N PRO A 561 40.83 44.00 15.24
CA PRO A 561 40.72 45.46 15.22
C PRO A 561 39.26 45.91 15.08
N ASN A 562 38.96 47.12 15.56
CA ASN A 562 37.62 47.76 15.43
C ASN A 562 36.45 46.99 16.08
N ASN A 563 36.69 46.26 17.17
CA ASN A 563 35.62 45.61 17.93
C ASN A 563 35.18 46.47 19.15
N PRO A 564 33.88 46.55 19.49
CA PRO A 564 33.39 47.37 20.62
C PRO A 564 33.89 46.94 22.00
N TYR A 565 34.52 45.78 22.13
CA TYR A 565 34.96 45.20 23.41
C TYR A 565 36.49 45.14 23.53
N TYR A 566 37.22 45.82 22.63
CA TYR A 566 38.68 45.71 22.51
C TYR A 566 39.37 46.01 23.83
N GLN A 567 39.04 47.15 24.44
CA GLN A 567 39.68 47.63 25.68
C GLN A 567 39.38 46.70 26.86
N TRP A 568 38.15 46.21 26.97
CA TRP A 568 37.76 45.23 27.98
C TRP A 568 38.54 43.92 27.83
N LEU A 569 38.61 43.39 26.60
CA LEU A 569 39.28 42.12 26.33
C LEU A 569 40.79 42.22 26.57
N GLU A 570 41.41 43.32 26.14
CA GLU A 570 42.81 43.63 26.41
C GLU A 570 43.11 43.68 27.92
N ASN A 571 42.27 44.38 28.69
CA ASN A 571 42.40 44.45 30.14
C ASN A 571 42.26 43.08 30.82
N GLU A 572 41.30 42.25 30.37
CA GLU A 572 41.12 40.89 30.91
C GLU A 572 42.29 39.97 30.57
N LEU A 573 42.87 40.09 29.38
CA LEU A 573 44.09 39.39 28.99
C LEU A 573 45.25 39.77 29.90
N TYR A 574 45.49 41.06 30.14
CA TYR A 574 46.57 41.51 31.02
C TYR A 574 46.40 41.00 32.45
N LYS A 575 45.20 41.10 33.03
CA LYS A 575 44.95 40.63 34.40
C LYS A 575 45.13 39.12 34.56
N ARG A 576 44.60 38.35 33.60
CA ARG A 576 44.38 36.90 33.78
C ARG A 576 45.32 36.02 32.99
N PHE A 577 45.98 36.52 31.96
CA PHE A 577 46.73 35.69 31.02
C PHE A 577 48.15 36.19 30.74
N ASP A 578 48.70 37.09 31.58
CA ASP A 578 50.12 37.42 31.59
C ASP A 578 50.96 36.24 32.13
N PHE A 579 51.15 35.22 31.29
CA PHE A 579 52.02 34.07 31.52
C PHE A 579 53.32 34.26 30.74
N VAL A 580 54.46 34.01 31.36
CA VAL A 580 55.75 34.05 30.67
C VAL A 580 55.83 32.87 29.70
N ALA A 581 56.00 33.15 28.40
CA ALA A 581 56.31 32.15 27.39
C ALA A 581 57.77 31.72 27.57
N CYS A 582 57.98 30.49 28.02
CA CYS A 582 59.31 29.96 28.32
C CYS A 582 59.83 29.05 27.21
N ASP A 583 60.97 29.42 26.64
CA ASP A 583 61.67 28.62 25.63
C ASP A 583 62.49 27.47 26.25
N SER A 584 62.81 27.57 27.55
CA SER A 584 63.57 26.56 28.29
C SER A 584 62.89 26.11 29.58
N ALA A 585 63.18 24.87 29.98
CA ALA A 585 62.69 24.30 31.24
C ALA A 585 63.25 25.02 32.48
N GLU A 586 64.45 25.61 32.38
CA GLU A 586 65.05 26.40 33.45
C GLU A 586 64.29 27.70 33.71
N GLN A 587 63.95 28.41 32.64
CA GLN A 587 63.12 29.62 32.71
C GLN A 587 61.74 29.28 33.30
N PHE A 588 61.11 28.20 32.85
CA PHE A 588 59.81 27.75 33.37
C PHE A 588 59.83 27.45 34.87
N ARG A 589 60.94 26.91 35.41
CA ARG A 589 61.09 26.66 36.85
C ARG A 589 61.24 27.97 37.64
N ARG A 590 62.03 28.91 37.13
CA ARG A 590 62.32 30.21 37.77
C ARG A 590 61.08 31.10 37.85
N GLU A 591 60.33 31.19 36.76
CA GLU A 591 59.19 32.11 36.66
C GLU A 591 58.03 31.67 37.56
N SER A 592 57.34 32.62 38.19
CA SER A 592 56.21 32.32 39.09
C SER A 592 54.94 31.92 38.32
N ARG A 593 54.78 32.42 37.10
CA ARG A 593 53.64 32.19 36.23
C ARG A 593 54.09 32.04 34.78
N ALA A 594 54.03 30.83 34.25
CA ALA A 594 54.72 30.49 33.02
C ALA A 594 54.00 29.43 32.20
N ILE A 595 54.32 29.37 30.91
CA ILE A 595 53.85 28.34 29.99
C ILE A 595 55.00 27.89 29.09
N THR A 596 55.08 26.58 28.86
CA THR A 596 56.01 26.01 27.86
C THR A 596 55.31 25.87 26.50
N GLN A 597 56.09 25.84 25.42
CA GLN A 597 55.57 25.57 24.08
C GLN A 597 54.83 24.22 23.98
N LYS A 598 55.17 23.25 24.84
CA LYS A 598 54.49 21.95 24.97
C LYS A 598 53.25 22.00 25.87
N GLY A 599 52.74 23.19 26.19
CA GLY A 599 51.46 23.40 26.86
C GLY A 599 51.42 23.01 28.34
N GLN A 600 52.58 22.97 29.01
CA GLN A 600 52.62 22.87 30.48
C GLN A 600 52.50 24.27 31.07
N ILE A 601 51.53 24.46 31.96
CA ILE A 601 51.15 25.74 32.56
C ILE A 601 51.54 25.71 34.05
N LYS A 602 52.11 26.82 34.53
CA LYS A 602 52.42 27.08 35.94
C LYS A 602 51.71 28.35 36.37
N ASP A 603 50.93 28.28 37.44
CA ASP A 603 50.20 29.41 38.01
C ASP A 603 50.85 29.92 39.31
N LYS A 604 50.54 31.16 39.70
CA LYS A 604 51.08 31.83 40.91
C LYS A 604 50.75 31.09 42.22
N SER A 605 49.69 30.28 42.21
CA SER A 605 49.29 29.43 43.35
C SER A 605 50.21 28.23 43.58
N GLY A 606 51.20 28.00 42.72
CA GLY A 606 52.01 26.78 42.72
C GLY A 606 51.35 25.62 41.98
N ARG A 607 50.19 25.82 41.35
CA ARG A 607 49.53 24.82 40.51
C ARG A 607 50.27 24.66 39.18
N HIS A 608 50.58 23.41 38.84
CA HIS A 608 51.06 23.01 37.51
C HIS A 608 50.01 22.17 36.80
N GLU A 609 49.78 22.44 35.52
CA GLU A 609 48.83 21.71 34.69
C GLU A 609 49.47 21.34 33.35
N LYS A 610 49.24 20.10 32.91
CA LYS A 610 49.52 19.65 31.55
C LYS A 610 48.35 18.79 31.11
N ASP A 611 47.52 19.33 30.23
CA ASP A 611 46.33 18.63 29.72
C ASP A 611 46.62 18.01 28.35
N ASP A 612 47.07 16.76 28.33
CA ASP A 612 47.37 16.01 27.11
C ASP A 612 46.25 15.03 26.71
N ARG A 613 45.02 15.24 27.21
CA ARG A 613 43.84 14.47 26.73
C ARG A 613 43.66 14.57 25.22
N TYR A 614 44.14 15.67 24.64
CA TYR A 614 44.27 15.86 23.19
C TYR A 614 45.70 16.28 22.86
N ARG A 615 46.15 15.95 21.65
CA ARG A 615 47.46 16.40 21.17
C ARG A 615 47.47 17.92 21.04
N ILE A 616 48.61 18.54 21.35
CA ILE A 616 48.76 20.00 21.33
C ILE A 616 48.65 20.58 19.91
N ASP A 617 48.95 19.79 18.89
CA ASP A 617 48.87 20.11 17.47
C ASP A 617 47.52 19.76 16.82
N ASP A 618 46.52 19.32 17.60
CA ASP A 618 45.20 18.95 17.08
C ASP A 618 44.33 20.18 16.76
N ARG A 619 44.54 20.73 15.57
CA ARG A 619 43.80 21.88 15.04
C ARG A 619 42.29 21.69 14.94
N ARG A 620 41.78 20.46 15.03
CA ARG A 620 40.31 20.20 15.08
C ARG A 620 39.70 20.77 16.36
N ARG A 621 40.48 20.90 17.44
CA ARG A 621 40.01 21.40 18.73
C ARG A 621 40.22 22.90 18.93
N TYR A 622 40.93 23.55 18.01
CA TYR A 622 41.24 24.97 18.12
C TYR A 622 39.97 25.82 17.99
N VAL A 623 39.93 26.89 18.78
CA VAL A 623 38.75 27.78 18.94
C VAL A 623 39.09 29.25 18.75
N LEU A 624 40.38 29.62 18.76
CA LEU A 624 40.85 30.95 18.42
C LEU A 624 40.91 31.11 16.90
N GLY A 625 40.87 32.36 16.43
CA GLY A 625 41.04 32.71 15.03
C GLY A 625 39.81 33.36 14.42
N TRP A 626 40.06 34.32 13.54
CA TRP A 626 39.00 35.07 12.86
C TRP A 626 38.39 34.33 11.67
N SER A 627 38.92 33.15 11.32
CA SER A 627 38.42 32.30 10.24
C SER A 627 38.61 30.83 10.57
N ASN A 628 37.69 29.99 10.07
CA ASN A 628 37.72 28.55 10.24
C ASN A 628 38.27 27.75 9.06
N LYS A 629 38.85 28.41 8.06
CA LYS A 629 39.39 27.77 6.84
C LYS A 629 40.44 26.69 7.16
N ASP A 630 41.36 26.96 8.08
CA ASP A 630 42.42 26.01 8.47
C ASP A 630 41.86 24.80 9.23
N LYS A 631 40.82 25.01 10.04
CA LYS A 631 40.09 23.96 10.75
C LYS A 631 39.34 23.06 9.76
N ILE A 632 38.61 23.66 8.82
CA ILE A 632 37.93 22.93 7.74
C ILE A 632 38.93 22.11 6.91
N ALA A 633 40.07 22.70 6.51
CA ALA A 633 41.10 22.01 5.74
C ALA A 633 41.67 20.81 6.50
N THR A 634 41.90 20.95 7.81
CA THR A 634 42.35 19.86 8.68
C THR A 634 41.32 18.75 8.76
N LEU A 635 40.05 19.08 9.04
CA LEU A 635 38.97 18.10 9.14
C LEU A 635 38.75 17.35 7.81
N VAL A 636 38.81 18.05 6.67
CA VAL A 636 38.72 17.43 5.33
C VAL A 636 39.87 16.45 5.08
N LYS A 637 41.10 16.80 5.50
CA LYS A 637 42.25 15.89 5.39
C LYS A 637 42.04 14.63 6.25
N THR A 638 41.56 14.78 7.49
CA THR A 638 41.24 13.65 8.37
C THR A 638 40.13 12.78 7.79
N ALA A 639 39.05 13.37 7.26
CA ALA A 639 37.97 12.63 6.61
C ALA A 639 38.48 11.76 5.45
N LYS A 640 39.38 12.28 4.61
CA LYS A 640 40.01 11.50 3.52
C LYS A 640 40.87 10.33 4.04
N GLN A 641 41.58 10.53 5.14
CA GLN A 641 42.39 9.47 5.76
C GLN A 641 41.51 8.34 6.30
N LEU A 642 40.42 8.70 7.01
CA LEU A 642 39.44 7.74 7.52
C LEU A 642 38.71 7.01 6.38
N ASP A 643 38.35 7.69 5.29
CA ASP A 643 37.74 7.05 4.11
C ASP A 643 38.67 5.99 3.48
N THR A 644 39.98 6.25 3.48
CA THR A 644 40.97 5.27 3.01
C THR A 644 41.03 4.04 3.92
N GLN A 645 41.00 4.25 5.24
CA GLN A 645 40.96 3.14 6.21
C GLN A 645 39.65 2.34 6.09
N LEU A 646 38.53 3.02 5.89
CA LEU A 646 37.22 2.40 5.70
C LEU A 646 37.22 1.45 4.50
N LYS A 647 37.81 1.85 3.37
CA LYS A 647 37.97 0.99 2.19
C LYS A 647 38.80 -0.26 2.48
N GLN A 648 39.92 -0.12 3.20
CA GLN A 648 40.75 -1.27 3.58
C GLN A 648 39.99 -2.27 4.47
N VAL A 649 39.19 -1.77 5.43
CA VAL A 649 38.36 -2.61 6.30
C VAL A 649 37.29 -3.34 5.48
N GLN A 650 36.65 -2.66 4.53
CA GLN A 650 35.66 -3.29 3.64
C GLN A 650 36.28 -4.41 2.78
N GLU A 651 37.47 -4.19 2.23
CA GLU A 651 38.22 -5.21 1.46
C GLU A 651 38.53 -6.45 2.31
N LYS A 652 38.96 -6.26 3.56
CA LYS A 652 39.18 -7.37 4.50
C LYS A 652 37.90 -8.16 4.79
N ILE A 653 36.77 -7.49 5.02
CA ILE A 653 35.48 -8.15 5.25
C ILE A 653 35.10 -9.02 4.04
N ILE A 654 35.25 -8.48 2.82
CA ILE A 654 34.99 -9.22 1.58
C ILE A 654 35.91 -10.44 1.47
N HIS A 655 37.20 -10.26 1.79
CA HIS A 655 38.18 -11.34 1.80
C HIS A 655 37.78 -12.47 2.76
N TYR A 656 37.46 -12.15 4.03
CA TYR A 656 37.06 -13.16 5.02
C TYR A 656 35.78 -13.89 4.64
N LYS A 657 34.75 -13.17 4.13
CA LYS A 657 33.52 -13.81 3.63
C LYS A 657 33.78 -14.77 2.48
N THR A 658 34.60 -14.37 1.52
CA THR A 658 34.94 -15.21 0.37
C THR A 658 35.72 -16.46 0.81
N ALA A 659 36.67 -16.29 1.74
CA ALA A 659 37.41 -17.41 2.31
C ALA A 659 36.51 -18.38 3.08
N GLN A 660 35.56 -17.88 3.89
CA GLN A 660 34.58 -18.72 4.58
C GLN A 660 33.66 -19.49 3.63
N GLN A 661 33.21 -18.88 2.53
CA GLN A 661 32.41 -19.58 1.53
C GLN A 661 33.17 -20.75 0.93
N LYS A 662 34.45 -20.55 0.58
CA LYS A 662 35.33 -21.62 0.10
C LYS A 662 35.49 -22.72 1.14
N LEU A 663 35.81 -22.37 2.39
CA LEU A 663 35.94 -23.33 3.50
C LEU A 663 34.66 -24.14 3.74
N LYS A 664 33.49 -23.50 3.60
CA LYS A 664 32.19 -24.18 3.68
C LYS A 664 32.01 -25.20 2.56
N THR A 665 32.30 -24.82 1.31
CA THR A 665 32.24 -25.74 0.17
C THR A 665 33.21 -26.92 0.35
N ASP A 666 34.44 -26.65 0.80
CA ASP A 666 35.43 -27.70 1.07
C ASP A 666 34.95 -28.65 2.20
N ASN A 667 34.34 -28.12 3.26
CA ASN A 667 33.76 -28.93 4.33
C ASN A 667 32.57 -29.79 3.86
N GLU A 668 31.71 -29.26 2.98
CA GLU A 668 30.61 -30.03 2.38
C GLU A 668 31.11 -31.20 1.53
N LEU A 669 32.20 -30.99 0.77
CA LEU A 669 32.85 -32.07 0.01
C LEU A 669 33.48 -33.12 0.92
N LEU A 670 34.10 -32.70 2.02
CA LEU A 670 34.65 -33.62 3.02
C LEU A 670 33.55 -34.49 3.67
N ILE A 671 32.40 -33.90 4.03
CA ILE A 671 31.24 -34.65 4.54
C ILE A 671 30.74 -35.68 3.51
N ARG A 672 30.69 -35.33 2.22
CA ARG A 672 30.30 -36.28 1.17
C ARG A 672 31.32 -37.42 1.01
N LEU A 673 32.60 -37.13 1.22
CA LEU A 673 33.67 -38.14 1.18
C LEU A 673 33.64 -39.09 2.38
N GLU A 674 33.09 -38.68 3.52
CA GLU A 674 32.90 -39.57 4.69
C GLU A 674 31.95 -40.75 4.40
N ALA A 675 31.02 -40.58 3.44
CA ALA A 675 30.07 -41.63 3.05
C ALA A 675 30.74 -42.89 2.45
N PHE A 676 32.00 -42.79 2.02
CA PHE A 676 32.78 -43.93 1.53
C PHE A 676 33.54 -44.58 2.71
N HIS A 677 33.06 -45.75 3.14
CA HIS A 677 33.58 -46.38 4.36
C HIS A 677 34.81 -47.23 4.08
N SER A 678 34.85 -47.87 2.91
CA SER A 678 35.91 -48.80 2.51
C SER A 678 36.28 -48.67 1.03
N PHE A 679 37.53 -49.00 0.68
CA PHE A 679 37.98 -48.99 -0.72
C PHE A 679 37.26 -50.05 -1.58
N SER A 680 36.84 -51.17 -0.98
CA SER A 680 36.11 -52.23 -1.68
C SER A 680 34.76 -51.77 -2.24
N GLU A 681 34.18 -50.69 -1.74
CA GLU A 681 32.96 -50.09 -2.30
C GLU A 681 33.19 -49.35 -3.62
N ILE A 682 34.44 -48.99 -3.93
CA ILE A 682 34.84 -48.26 -5.12
C ILE A 682 35.82 -49.05 -6.01
N ASP A 683 36.33 -50.19 -5.54
CA ASP A 683 37.19 -51.08 -6.30
C ASP A 683 36.38 -51.90 -7.32
N PHE A 684 36.20 -51.33 -8.52
CA PHE A 684 35.60 -52.02 -9.65
C PHE A 684 36.64 -52.83 -10.46
N GLU A 685 37.94 -52.53 -10.34
CA GLU A 685 39.01 -53.20 -11.09
C GLU A 685 39.16 -54.67 -10.67
N GLU A 686 39.00 -54.96 -9.38
CA GLU A 686 38.95 -56.34 -8.87
C GLU A 686 37.81 -57.14 -9.51
N VAL A 687 36.62 -56.56 -9.60
CA VAL A 687 35.44 -57.20 -10.19
C VAL A 687 35.62 -57.42 -11.70
N VAL A 688 36.30 -56.50 -12.40
CA VAL A 688 36.64 -56.65 -13.83
C VAL A 688 37.53 -57.88 -14.05
N LYS A 689 38.50 -58.15 -13.16
CA LYS A 689 39.37 -59.34 -13.26
C LYS A 689 38.58 -60.63 -13.04
N GLU A 690 37.65 -60.66 -12.08
CA GLU A 690 36.76 -61.81 -11.85
C GLU A 690 35.86 -62.09 -13.06
N ILE A 691 35.26 -61.06 -13.65
CA ILE A 691 34.44 -61.16 -14.87
C ILE A 691 35.26 -61.72 -16.04
N ALA A 692 36.53 -61.31 -16.19
CA ALA A 692 37.40 -61.80 -17.25
C ALA A 692 37.69 -63.30 -17.13
N LEU A 693 37.94 -63.80 -15.91
CA LEU A 693 38.17 -65.23 -15.65
C LEU A 693 36.92 -66.08 -15.92
N LEU A 694 35.74 -65.62 -15.46
CA LEU A 694 34.47 -66.31 -15.71
C LEU A 694 34.13 -66.37 -17.21
N ASN A 695 34.38 -65.29 -17.95
CA ASN A 695 34.19 -65.25 -19.40
C ASN A 695 35.14 -66.21 -20.15
N GLN A 696 36.40 -66.32 -19.69
CA GLN A 696 37.37 -67.25 -20.27
C GLN A 696 36.94 -68.71 -20.07
N GLU A 697 36.47 -69.07 -18.87
CA GLU A 697 35.94 -70.40 -18.57
C GLU A 697 34.67 -70.72 -19.40
N TYR A 698 33.77 -69.74 -19.54
CA TYR A 698 32.56 -69.86 -20.34
C TYR A 698 32.87 -70.15 -21.82
N GLN A 699 33.85 -69.43 -22.40
CA GLN A 699 34.26 -69.62 -23.79
C GLN A 699 34.93 -70.98 -24.02
N GLN A 700 35.74 -71.47 -23.08
CA GLN A 700 36.40 -72.77 -23.17
C GLN A 700 35.39 -73.93 -23.18
N LEU A 701 34.41 -73.93 -22.27
CA LEU A 701 33.37 -74.97 -22.20
C LEU A 701 32.43 -74.97 -23.40
N ARG A 702 32.16 -73.79 -23.98
CA ARG A 702 31.34 -73.65 -25.19
C ARG A 702 32.04 -74.19 -26.45
N ALA A 703 33.36 -74.17 -26.49
CA ALA A 703 34.12 -74.57 -27.67
C ALA A 703 34.25 -76.10 -27.86
N THR A 704 34.20 -76.89 -26.78
CA THR A 704 34.56 -78.32 -26.75
C THR A 704 33.44 -79.30 -27.10
N SER A 705 32.19 -78.86 -27.26
CA SER A 705 31.06 -79.77 -27.54
C SER A 705 30.31 -79.39 -28.80
N ASP A 706 30.59 -80.09 -29.91
CA ASP A 706 29.88 -79.91 -31.19
C ASP A 706 28.42 -80.38 -31.11
N VAL A 707 28.09 -81.31 -30.22
CA VAL A 707 26.70 -81.71 -29.90
C VAL A 707 25.94 -80.57 -29.23
N LEU A 708 26.57 -79.85 -28.29
CA LEU A 708 25.96 -78.66 -27.67
C LEU A 708 25.79 -77.52 -28.69
N LYS A 709 26.69 -77.33 -29.66
CA LYS A 709 26.49 -76.32 -30.70
C LYS A 709 25.25 -76.61 -31.56
N GLN A 710 25.07 -77.86 -31.98
CA GLN A 710 23.94 -78.25 -32.82
C GLN A 710 22.60 -78.17 -32.05
N LEU A 711 22.56 -78.62 -30.79
CA LEU A 711 21.36 -78.49 -29.94
C LEU A 711 21.06 -77.03 -29.58
N ASN A 712 22.08 -76.19 -29.33
CA ASN A 712 21.87 -74.75 -29.09
C ASN A 712 21.40 -74.02 -30.36
N GLN A 713 21.80 -74.45 -31.56
CA GLN A 713 21.29 -73.88 -32.81
C GLN A 713 19.82 -74.24 -33.01
N GLN A 714 19.46 -75.52 -32.81
CA GLN A 714 18.06 -75.96 -32.88
C GLN A 714 17.18 -75.29 -31.82
N LEU A 715 17.70 -75.12 -30.60
CA LEU A 715 17.03 -74.35 -29.54
C LEU A 715 16.84 -72.89 -29.97
N ALA A 716 17.85 -72.24 -30.55
CA ALA A 716 17.76 -70.86 -30.98
C ALA A 716 16.74 -70.66 -32.12
N GLU A 717 16.70 -71.57 -33.09
CA GLU A 717 15.73 -71.55 -34.19
C GLU A 717 14.30 -71.77 -33.66
N LEU A 718 14.11 -72.72 -32.73
CA LEU A 718 12.80 -73.00 -32.13
C LEU A 718 12.35 -71.89 -31.16
N GLU A 719 13.26 -71.30 -30.38
CA GLU A 719 12.97 -70.12 -29.53
C GLU A 719 12.63 -68.89 -30.37
N GLN A 720 13.25 -68.72 -31.55
CA GLN A 720 12.86 -67.67 -32.50
C GLN A 720 11.46 -67.92 -33.08
N ALA A 721 11.17 -69.16 -33.49
CA ALA A 721 9.83 -69.54 -33.96
C ALA A 721 8.77 -69.34 -32.87
N PHE A 722 9.05 -69.74 -31.63
CA PHE A 722 8.17 -69.53 -30.47
C PHE A 722 7.94 -68.04 -30.18
N LYS A 723 9.00 -67.21 -30.22
CA LYS A 723 8.86 -65.75 -30.08
C LYS A 723 8.01 -65.12 -31.17
N GLN A 724 8.11 -65.61 -32.40
CA GLN A 724 7.29 -65.14 -33.51
C GLN A 724 5.82 -65.54 -33.32
N THR A 725 5.54 -66.80 -32.96
CA THR A 725 4.18 -67.27 -32.61
C THR A 725 3.62 -66.50 -31.41
N GLU A 726 4.43 -66.23 -30.39
CA GLU A 726 4.02 -65.47 -29.21
C GLU A 726 3.73 -64.02 -29.56
N LYS A 727 4.50 -63.40 -30.44
CA LYS A 727 4.23 -62.05 -30.95
C LYS A 727 2.91 -62.01 -31.71
N GLU A 728 2.65 -62.99 -32.58
CA GLU A 728 1.38 -63.10 -33.31
C GLU A 728 0.20 -63.35 -32.37
N TYR A 729 0.38 -64.19 -31.34
CA TYR A 729 -0.62 -64.42 -30.29
C TYR A 729 -0.92 -63.16 -29.50
N ILE A 730 0.10 -62.44 -29.03
CA ILE A 730 -0.05 -61.17 -28.30
C ILE A 730 -0.76 -60.14 -29.19
N GLN A 731 -0.39 -60.04 -30.48
CA GLN A 731 -1.06 -59.14 -31.41
C GLN A 731 -2.55 -59.49 -31.58
N LEU A 732 -2.92 -60.77 -31.66
CA LEU A 732 -4.32 -61.18 -31.73
C LEU A 732 -5.06 -60.96 -30.40
N VAL A 733 -4.43 -61.19 -29.25
CA VAL A 733 -5.00 -60.89 -27.93
C VAL A 733 -5.21 -59.39 -27.73
N GLU A 734 -4.27 -58.56 -28.21
CA GLU A 734 -4.43 -57.10 -28.24
C GLU A 734 -5.57 -56.69 -29.18
N GLN A 735 -5.64 -57.27 -30.38
CA GLN A 735 -6.74 -57.01 -31.32
C GLN A 735 -8.09 -57.43 -30.73
N LYS A 736 -8.15 -58.57 -30.04
CA LYS A 736 -9.31 -58.99 -29.24
C LYS A 736 -9.63 -57.92 -28.20
N GLY A 737 -8.70 -57.52 -27.35
CA GLY A 737 -8.94 -56.48 -26.34
C GLY A 737 -9.47 -55.16 -26.93
N ARG A 738 -8.91 -54.70 -28.07
CA ARG A 738 -9.39 -53.50 -28.78
C ARG A 738 -10.81 -53.68 -29.33
N LEU A 739 -11.12 -54.84 -29.91
CA LEU A 739 -12.47 -55.14 -30.37
C LEU A 739 -13.46 -55.30 -29.22
N GLU A 740 -13.02 -55.79 -28.06
CA GLU A 740 -13.85 -55.91 -26.86
C GLU A 740 -14.27 -54.55 -26.36
N GLN A 741 -13.30 -53.63 -26.26
CA GLN A 741 -13.56 -52.25 -25.90
C GLN A 741 -14.47 -51.57 -26.92
N THR A 742 -14.19 -51.73 -28.22
CA THR A 742 -15.05 -51.17 -29.28
C THR A 742 -16.49 -51.71 -29.19
N ARG A 743 -16.66 -52.99 -28.88
CA ARG A 743 -17.98 -53.61 -28.67
C ARG A 743 -18.67 -53.07 -27.43
N LEU A 744 -17.98 -53.01 -26.28
CA LEU A 744 -18.53 -52.48 -25.03
C LEU A 744 -18.91 -51.00 -25.17
N ASP A 745 -18.09 -50.21 -25.85
CA ASP A 745 -18.37 -48.80 -26.13
C ASP A 745 -19.60 -48.66 -27.02
N ALA A 746 -19.72 -49.47 -28.07
CA ALA A 746 -20.90 -49.50 -28.93
C ALA A 746 -22.16 -50.00 -28.18
N GLU A 747 -22.05 -51.01 -27.31
CA GLU A 747 -23.17 -51.50 -26.46
C GLU A 747 -23.63 -50.43 -25.45
N ASN A 748 -22.69 -49.75 -24.79
CA ASN A 748 -22.98 -48.67 -23.87
C ASN A 748 -23.60 -47.47 -24.59
N ARG A 749 -23.05 -47.10 -25.75
CA ARG A 749 -23.59 -46.03 -26.60
C ARG A 749 -24.99 -46.37 -27.09
N LEU A 750 -25.23 -47.61 -27.51
CA LEU A 750 -26.56 -48.10 -27.90
C LEU A 750 -27.55 -47.99 -26.74
N LYS A 751 -27.16 -48.45 -25.54
CA LYS A 751 -28.01 -48.41 -24.35
C LYS A 751 -28.40 -46.97 -23.96
N LEU A 752 -27.43 -46.05 -23.95
CA LEU A 752 -27.68 -44.64 -23.63
C LEU A 752 -28.53 -43.95 -24.69
N THR A 753 -28.25 -44.24 -25.97
CA THR A 753 -28.99 -43.64 -27.10
C THR A 753 -30.42 -44.19 -27.17
N ALA A 754 -30.63 -45.48 -26.90
CA ALA A 754 -31.95 -46.09 -26.84
C ALA A 754 -32.79 -45.54 -25.67
N LEU A 755 -32.21 -45.38 -24.48
CA LEU A 755 -32.88 -44.71 -23.35
C LEU A 755 -33.29 -43.28 -23.69
N PHE A 756 -32.43 -42.52 -24.38
CA PHE A 756 -32.75 -41.16 -24.81
C PHE A 756 -33.89 -41.12 -25.84
N VAL A 757 -33.96 -42.09 -26.75
CA VAL A 757 -35.05 -42.22 -27.72
C VAL A 757 -36.37 -42.59 -27.02
N GLU A 758 -36.34 -43.44 -25.99
CA GLU A 758 -37.52 -43.77 -25.17
C GLU A 758 -38.04 -42.56 -24.38
N ASP A 759 -37.14 -41.75 -23.80
CA ASP A 759 -37.50 -40.57 -23.02
C ASP A 759 -37.94 -39.38 -23.88
N SER A 760 -37.57 -39.34 -25.16
CA SER A 760 -37.86 -38.24 -26.09
C SER A 760 -38.39 -38.75 -27.43
N PRO A 761 -39.63 -39.30 -27.48
CA PRO A 761 -40.20 -39.82 -28.71
C PRO A 761 -40.51 -38.69 -29.68
N VAL A 762 -40.05 -38.82 -30.92
CA VAL A 762 -40.43 -37.93 -32.04
C VAL A 762 -41.71 -38.44 -32.66
N ASP A 763 -42.65 -37.55 -32.95
CA ASP A 763 -43.88 -37.90 -33.67
C ASP A 763 -43.61 -38.21 -35.15
N GLU A 764 -44.46 -39.02 -35.76
CA GLU A 764 -44.28 -39.47 -37.15
C GLU A 764 -44.35 -38.34 -38.18
N GLN A 765 -45.07 -37.24 -37.92
CA GLN A 765 -45.14 -36.12 -38.87
C GLN A 765 -43.81 -35.36 -38.92
N THR A 766 -43.20 -35.12 -37.76
CA THR A 766 -41.88 -34.50 -37.63
C THR A 766 -40.78 -35.39 -38.24
N LYS A 767 -40.86 -36.71 -38.06
CA LYS A 767 -39.91 -37.66 -38.66
C LYS A 767 -39.91 -37.58 -40.19
N VAL A 768 -41.09 -37.52 -40.82
CA VAL A 768 -41.20 -37.43 -42.30
C VAL A 768 -40.55 -36.15 -42.82
N VAL A 769 -40.80 -35.00 -42.17
CA VAL A 769 -40.21 -33.73 -42.58
C VAL A 769 -38.69 -33.73 -42.40
N LEU A 770 -38.19 -34.21 -41.25
CA LEU A 770 -36.75 -34.32 -40.99
C LEU A 770 -36.07 -35.31 -41.95
N ALA A 771 -36.75 -36.40 -42.35
CA ALA A 771 -36.25 -37.35 -43.34
C ALA A 771 -36.10 -36.71 -44.73
N ASP A 772 -37.03 -35.86 -45.15
CA ASP A 772 -36.92 -35.12 -46.41
C ASP A 772 -35.74 -34.13 -46.39
N TYR A 773 -35.54 -33.40 -45.29
CA TYR A 773 -34.36 -32.54 -45.12
C TYR A 773 -33.05 -33.35 -45.12
N LEU A 774 -33.04 -34.49 -44.44
CA LEU A 774 -31.89 -35.39 -44.40
C LEU A 774 -31.55 -35.95 -45.79
N ALA A 775 -32.56 -36.37 -46.55
CA ALA A 775 -32.40 -36.88 -47.92
C ALA A 775 -31.82 -35.81 -48.87
N ASN A 776 -32.31 -34.57 -48.75
CA ASN A 776 -31.79 -33.43 -49.51
C ASN A 776 -30.36 -33.04 -49.11
N HIS A 777 -29.95 -33.29 -47.87
CA HIS A 777 -28.59 -32.97 -47.41
C HIS A 777 -27.59 -34.10 -47.74
N LEU A 778 -28.03 -35.36 -47.81
CA LEU A 778 -27.16 -36.52 -48.02
C LEU A 778 -26.88 -36.85 -49.50
N VAL A 779 -27.38 -36.11 -50.49
CA VAL A 779 -27.26 -36.38 -51.95
C VAL A 779 -26.04 -37.25 -52.33
N LYS A 780 -26.27 -38.55 -52.56
CA LYS A 780 -25.28 -39.61 -52.92
C LYS A 780 -24.30 -40.08 -51.83
N ARG A 781 -24.54 -39.82 -50.54
CA ARG A 781 -23.77 -40.31 -49.38
C ARG A 781 -24.68 -41.07 -48.41
N SER A 782 -24.15 -42.12 -47.77
CA SER A 782 -24.84 -42.82 -46.68
C SER A 782 -24.54 -42.18 -45.33
N LEU A 783 -25.52 -42.25 -44.42
CA LEU A 783 -25.31 -41.91 -43.01
C LEU A 783 -24.47 -43.00 -42.34
N THR A 784 -23.52 -42.61 -41.49
CA THR A 784 -22.60 -43.48 -40.74
C THR A 784 -22.41 -42.90 -39.34
N LEU A 785 -21.95 -43.69 -38.38
CA LEU A 785 -21.73 -43.22 -37.00
C LEU A 785 -20.75 -42.03 -36.92
N ASP A 786 -19.76 -41.99 -37.81
CA ASP A 786 -18.74 -40.92 -37.84
C ASP A 786 -19.27 -39.60 -38.39
N ASN A 787 -20.24 -39.66 -39.32
CA ASN A 787 -20.81 -38.46 -39.93
C ASN A 787 -22.16 -38.05 -39.34
N CYS A 788 -22.74 -38.86 -38.45
CA CYS A 788 -24.05 -38.64 -37.82
C CYS A 788 -24.11 -37.26 -37.14
N ASP A 789 -23.18 -36.97 -36.22
CA ASP A 789 -23.12 -35.69 -35.52
C ASP A 789 -22.81 -34.51 -36.43
N THR A 790 -21.99 -34.72 -37.46
CA THR A 790 -21.63 -33.67 -38.41
C THR A 790 -22.83 -33.29 -39.29
N VAL A 791 -23.59 -34.28 -39.78
CA VAL A 791 -24.80 -34.06 -40.57
C VAL A 791 -25.89 -33.43 -39.70
N LYS A 792 -26.05 -33.90 -38.46
CA LYS A 792 -26.92 -33.31 -37.44
C LYS A 792 -26.63 -31.81 -37.25
N THR A 793 -25.36 -31.48 -37.05
CA THR A 793 -24.90 -30.09 -36.85
C THR A 793 -25.15 -29.24 -38.09
N LYS A 794 -24.91 -29.76 -39.29
CA LYS A 794 -25.17 -29.02 -40.54
C LYS A 794 -26.66 -28.75 -40.79
N LEU A 795 -27.54 -29.71 -40.50
CA LEU A 795 -28.98 -29.49 -40.58
C LEU A 795 -29.45 -28.48 -39.53
N ARG A 796 -28.89 -28.55 -38.32
CA ARG A 796 -29.12 -27.53 -37.30
C ARG A 796 -28.65 -26.15 -37.74
N GLU A 797 -27.44 -26.02 -38.27
CA GLU A 797 -26.91 -24.76 -38.83
C GLU A 797 -27.78 -24.23 -39.97
N GLN A 798 -28.30 -25.11 -40.83
CA GLN A 798 -29.23 -24.76 -41.90
C GLN A 798 -30.54 -24.19 -41.33
N PHE A 799 -31.13 -24.83 -40.33
CA PHE A 799 -32.34 -24.33 -39.67
C PHE A 799 -32.07 -23.03 -38.88
N GLU A 800 -30.95 -22.92 -38.18
CA GLU A 800 -30.53 -21.69 -37.48
C GLU A 800 -30.29 -20.54 -38.46
N GLN A 801 -29.72 -20.81 -39.64
CA GLN A 801 -29.57 -19.83 -40.70
C GLN A 801 -30.95 -19.38 -41.24
N GLN A 802 -31.85 -20.32 -41.52
CA GLN A 802 -33.22 -20.01 -41.95
C GLN A 802 -33.99 -19.21 -40.88
N ILE A 803 -33.81 -19.54 -39.60
CA ILE A 803 -34.35 -18.76 -38.47
C ILE A 803 -33.74 -17.36 -38.46
N LYS A 804 -32.43 -17.21 -38.68
CA LYS A 804 -31.78 -15.90 -38.70
C LYS A 804 -32.26 -15.04 -39.86
N GLU A 805 -32.43 -15.62 -41.04
CA GLU A 805 -33.00 -14.95 -42.22
C GLU A 805 -34.47 -14.56 -41.97
N ALA A 806 -35.27 -15.45 -41.40
CA ALA A 806 -36.64 -15.19 -40.99
C ALA A 806 -36.72 -14.12 -39.88
N GLN A 807 -35.80 -14.13 -38.91
CA GLN A 807 -35.69 -13.11 -37.85
C GLN A 807 -35.30 -11.75 -38.41
N GLN A 808 -34.38 -11.69 -39.38
CA GLN A 808 -34.05 -10.45 -40.09
C GLN A 808 -35.25 -9.93 -40.89
N GLY A 809 -35.98 -10.83 -41.57
CA GLY A 809 -37.25 -10.51 -42.23
C GLY A 809 -38.29 -9.99 -41.24
N LYS A 810 -38.42 -10.64 -40.08
CA LYS A 810 -39.31 -10.26 -38.98
C LYS A 810 -38.94 -8.91 -38.36
N ILE A 811 -37.65 -8.62 -38.17
CA ILE A 811 -37.14 -7.31 -37.71
C ILE A 811 -37.40 -6.25 -38.77
N ALA A 812 -37.21 -6.55 -40.05
CA ALA A 812 -37.49 -5.63 -41.14
C ALA A 812 -39.00 -5.33 -41.24
N LEU A 813 -39.86 -6.33 -41.07
CA LEU A 813 -41.32 -6.17 -40.99
C LEU A 813 -41.70 -5.36 -39.75
N PHE A 814 -41.13 -5.67 -38.59
CA PHE A 814 -41.32 -4.91 -37.34
C PHE A 814 -40.82 -3.46 -37.43
N SER A 815 -39.80 -3.18 -38.24
CA SER A 815 -39.31 -1.82 -38.46
C SER A 815 -40.17 -1.00 -39.44
N LYS A 816 -41.03 -1.69 -40.21
CA LYS A 816 -41.96 -1.07 -41.16
C LYS A 816 -43.36 -0.86 -40.56
N ILE A 817 -43.73 -1.71 -39.59
CA ILE A 817 -44.85 -1.54 -38.66
C ILE A 817 -44.51 -0.41 -37.69
#